data_AF-A0A0D2DQV5-F1
#
_entry.id   AF-A0A0D2DQV5-F1
#
_cell.length_a   1.000
_cell.length_b   1.000
_cell.length_c   1.000
_cell.angle_alpha   90.00
_cell.angle_beta   90.00
_cell.angle_gamma   90.00
#
_symmetry.space_group_name_H-M   'P 1'
#
loop_
_entity.id
_entity.type
_entity.pdbx_description
1 polymer ?
#
loop_
_entity_poly.entity_id
_entity_poly.type
_entity_poly.pdbx_seq_one_letter_code
_entity_poly.pdbx_strand_id
1 'polypeptide(L)'
;MPRRDQGADNDERSPLIQAVTIQHSEVPQATLTETSPSEDGSTPNEPLLSNDRPPSETIGLEDSIIVSKSTWYLILLTTSIGGLQIVWSVELSNGSPYLLSLGMSKALLAGVWLAGPLTGALVQPYIGILSDRCRVSWGKRKPFMIAGALGVVVTSMILAYSRDIVRLIGGLDIDAPYTGGYMTATIVLATVMMWCLDFAINTVQAAIRAFIVDGAPSHQQESANAWASRMTGVGNVLGYVFGYLDLPKYFHFFGNTQFKVLVVIASIALGSTVLLSILTIKERNPQHDPPSKADNESTGFMAFFRQVFVSIKRLPPQIRKVCEVQFFHWMGWFPFLFYITTYIGQLYVNPYLEPGLSDAEVEKLWAKATRIGTFALLIYAITAFSSNIILPFLVVPAYETRAVPDDVDDIFTQPVLTPTSPIGTRSSEYPWFEAHHHRAHSQPVTPNSPIATRYDEFPFFDNPPPRSQSDLNINRYISGDSHLSDPSAKGPSGIRRFLTKIQIPGLTLRRTWLLSQLLFSVCMFSTFFISTPLAATIMTAFVGVSWSLTLWAPFALISAEISKRDEMRRKRYRQRLMNGDDNITDSKMDEEEDQAGIILGLHNVAISAPQIVATLISSAIFKLLQKPRNVPGDVSVGWTLRIGGAATLVAAFITWRMKEPADETEDDL
;
A
#
# COMPACT_ATOMS: atom_id res chain seq x y z
N MET A 1 69.72 37.53 -10.87
CA MET A 1 70.16 37.65 -12.27
C MET A 1 69.61 36.46 -13.05
N PRO A 2 69.10 36.65 -14.28
CA PRO A 2 67.81 37.23 -14.72
C PRO A 2 66.70 36.13 -14.86
N ARG A 3 65.37 36.31 -14.95
CA ARG A 3 64.36 37.20 -15.59
C ARG A 3 64.08 36.95 -17.11
N ARG A 4 62.78 36.73 -17.45
CA ARG A 4 62.04 36.73 -18.76
C ARG A 4 62.08 35.45 -19.63
N ASP A 5 61.04 34.94 -20.32
CA ASP A 5 59.69 35.39 -20.81
C ASP A 5 58.73 34.15 -20.88
N GLN A 6 57.45 34.16 -20.46
CA GLN A 6 56.15 34.47 -21.13
C GLN A 6 55.67 33.58 -22.32
N GLY A 7 54.46 33.01 -22.13
CA GLY A 7 53.46 32.58 -23.15
C GLY A 7 53.10 31.08 -23.09
N ALA A 8 51.86 30.56 -23.12
CA ALA A 8 50.49 31.06 -22.99
C ALA A 8 49.53 29.82 -22.88
N ASP A 9 48.45 29.97 -22.11
CA ASP A 9 47.14 29.29 -22.05
C ASP A 9 46.91 27.75 -21.93
N ASN A 10 46.14 27.44 -20.87
CA ASN A 10 45.20 26.33 -20.69
C ASN A 10 43.89 26.61 -21.45
N ASP A 11 43.22 25.60 -22.02
CA ASP A 11 42.02 24.93 -21.44
C ASP A 11 41.21 24.08 -22.47
N GLU A 12 40.74 22.93 -21.95
CA GLU A 12 39.53 22.14 -22.28
C GLU A 12 39.33 21.25 -23.55
N ARG A 13 39.02 19.96 -23.23
CA ARG A 13 38.04 18.98 -23.80
C ARG A 13 38.48 17.68 -24.55
N SER A 14 38.03 16.56 -23.97
CA SER A 14 37.63 15.20 -24.47
C SER A 14 38.59 14.29 -25.28
N PRO A 15 38.48 12.95 -25.09
CA PRO A 15 38.01 12.11 -26.20
C PRO A 15 37.14 10.88 -25.84
N LEU A 16 36.48 10.39 -26.89
CA LEU A 16 35.50 9.30 -27.03
C LEU A 16 36.15 7.96 -27.44
N ILE A 17 35.45 6.86 -27.13
CA ILE A 17 35.41 5.52 -27.81
C ILE A 17 36.61 4.56 -27.67
N GLN A 18 36.36 3.38 -27.05
CA GLN A 18 36.77 2.09 -27.63
C GLN A 18 35.88 0.91 -27.18
N ALA A 19 35.64 0.01 -28.14
CA ALA A 19 34.62 -1.04 -28.27
C ALA A 19 34.60 -2.20 -27.25
N VAL A 20 33.42 -2.80 -27.08
CA VAL A 20 33.21 -4.15 -26.53
C VAL A 20 32.63 -5.05 -27.63
N THR A 21 33.35 -6.13 -27.93
CA THR A 21 32.96 -7.20 -28.87
C THR A 21 31.96 -8.14 -28.21
N ILE A 22 30.82 -8.40 -28.86
CA ILE A 22 29.83 -9.42 -28.49
C ILE A 22 30.03 -10.63 -29.40
N GLN A 23 30.33 -11.80 -28.82
CA GLN A 23 30.23 -13.10 -29.51
C GLN A 23 28.86 -13.71 -29.20
N HIS A 24 28.10 -14.03 -30.24
CA HIS A 24 26.85 -14.78 -30.15
C HIS A 24 26.95 -16.10 -30.95
N SER A 25 26.33 -17.13 -30.36
CA SER A 25 25.65 -18.28 -30.97
C SER A 25 26.40 -19.62 -31.10
N GLU A 26 25.78 -20.65 -30.51
CA GLU A 26 25.63 -21.98 -31.13
C GLU A 26 24.23 -22.55 -30.83
N VAL A 27 23.38 -22.61 -31.87
CA VAL A 27 22.34 -23.65 -32.06
C VAL A 27 22.39 -24.02 -33.56
N PRO A 28 22.35 -25.31 -33.97
CA PRO A 28 22.70 -25.70 -35.34
C PRO A 28 21.56 -25.49 -36.35
N GLN A 29 21.92 -24.99 -37.54
CA GLN A 29 21.08 -24.96 -38.75
C GLN A 29 21.10 -26.29 -39.49
N ALA A 30 19.96 -26.68 -40.05
CA ALA A 30 19.86 -27.72 -41.07
C ALA A 30 19.48 -27.10 -42.43
N THR A 31 20.36 -27.35 -43.39
CA THR A 31 20.19 -27.54 -44.85
C THR A 31 19.89 -26.35 -45.78
N LEU A 32 20.93 -26.06 -46.57
CA LEU A 32 21.03 -25.30 -47.81
C LEU A 32 20.29 -25.97 -48.98
N THR A 33 19.87 -25.18 -49.98
CA THR A 33 20.11 -25.54 -51.38
C THR A 33 20.22 -24.30 -52.27
N GLU A 34 21.27 -24.30 -53.09
CA GLU A 34 21.75 -23.27 -54.01
C GLU A 34 20.91 -23.19 -55.31
N THR A 35 20.97 -22.06 -56.01
CA THR A 35 21.38 -22.01 -57.43
C THR A 35 21.62 -20.56 -57.90
N SER A 36 22.70 -20.39 -58.67
CA SER A 36 23.34 -19.13 -59.10
C SER A 36 22.94 -18.71 -60.55
N PRO A 37 23.67 -17.83 -61.29
CA PRO A 37 23.23 -16.48 -61.67
C PRO A 37 23.13 -16.25 -63.20
N SER A 38 22.64 -15.07 -63.63
CA SER A 38 22.93 -14.54 -64.98
C SER A 38 22.80 -13.02 -65.05
N GLU A 39 23.82 -12.39 -65.61
CA GLU A 39 24.12 -10.96 -65.75
C GLU A 39 23.43 -10.28 -66.95
N ASP A 40 23.25 -8.95 -66.84
CA ASP A 40 23.31 -7.87 -67.87
C ASP A 40 22.41 -6.72 -67.38
N GLY A 41 22.75 -5.43 -67.27
CA GLY A 41 23.91 -4.64 -67.71
C GLY A 41 23.43 -3.26 -68.22
N SER A 42 23.28 -2.24 -67.34
CA SER A 42 23.45 -0.79 -67.62
C SER A 42 23.04 0.11 -66.43
N THR A 43 23.93 1.00 -66.00
CA THR A 43 23.83 2.00 -64.89
C THR A 43 23.61 3.43 -65.48
N PRO A 44 23.48 4.56 -64.72
CA PRO A 44 23.56 4.81 -63.26
C PRO A 44 22.48 5.80 -62.68
N ASN A 45 22.52 6.00 -61.35
CA ASN A 45 21.92 7.08 -60.52
C ASN A 45 20.71 6.71 -59.64
N GLU A 46 20.97 6.04 -58.52
CA GLU A 46 20.16 6.18 -57.30
C GLU A 46 20.62 7.43 -56.53
N PRO A 47 19.70 8.29 -56.06
CA PRO A 47 20.06 9.36 -55.14
C PRO A 47 20.29 8.79 -53.73
N LEU A 48 21.42 9.21 -53.14
CA LEU A 48 21.78 9.10 -51.73
C LEU A 48 20.58 9.28 -50.79
N LEU A 49 20.15 8.21 -50.13
CA LEU A 49 19.48 8.28 -48.82
C LEU A 49 20.57 8.14 -47.76
N SER A 50 21.01 9.28 -47.25
CA SER A 50 21.86 9.40 -46.06
C SER A 50 21.21 8.66 -44.90
N ASN A 51 21.80 7.53 -44.53
CA ASN A 51 21.39 6.67 -43.44
C ASN A 51 21.93 7.18 -42.10
N ASP A 52 21.69 8.46 -41.79
CA ASP A 52 22.02 9.08 -40.51
C ASP A 52 20.76 9.16 -39.63
N ARG A 53 20.27 8.00 -39.19
CA ARG A 53 19.43 7.93 -37.99
C ARG A 53 20.22 7.26 -36.87
N PRO A 54 20.26 7.82 -35.66
CA PRO A 54 21.02 7.25 -34.56
C PRO A 54 20.47 5.86 -34.18
N PRO A 55 21.29 4.93 -33.66
CA PRO A 55 20.90 3.55 -33.35
C PRO A 55 19.89 3.39 -32.20
N SER A 56 19.23 4.48 -31.77
CA SER A 56 18.29 4.50 -30.64
C SER A 56 16.84 4.26 -31.04
N GLU A 57 16.48 4.27 -32.33
CA GLU A 57 15.07 4.19 -32.76
C GLU A 57 14.59 2.80 -33.16
N THR A 58 15.45 1.78 -33.22
CA THR A 58 15.05 0.42 -33.63
C THR A 58 14.82 -0.56 -32.48
N ILE A 59 14.91 -0.11 -31.22
CA ILE A 59 14.68 -0.96 -30.02
C ILE A 59 13.35 -0.61 -29.30
N GLY A 60 12.56 0.32 -29.81
CA GLY A 60 11.54 1.01 -29.00
C GLY A 60 10.08 0.61 -29.11
N LEU A 61 9.65 -0.24 -30.06
CA LEU A 61 8.21 -0.41 -30.31
C LEU A 61 7.61 -1.77 -29.92
N GLU A 62 8.42 -2.79 -29.66
CA GLU A 62 7.91 -4.17 -29.42
C GLU A 62 7.70 -4.51 -27.93
N ASP A 63 8.25 -3.70 -27.02
CA ASP A 63 8.17 -3.92 -25.56
C ASP A 63 7.00 -3.18 -24.86
N SER A 64 6.16 -2.44 -25.60
CA SER A 64 5.06 -1.63 -25.02
C SER A 64 3.76 -2.42 -24.77
N ILE A 65 3.71 -3.72 -25.06
CA ILE A 65 2.57 -4.56 -24.70
C ILE A 65 2.66 -4.88 -23.20
N ILE A 66 2.01 -4.08 -22.35
CA ILE A 66 1.87 -4.36 -20.92
C ILE A 66 1.01 -5.64 -20.77
N VAL A 67 1.67 -6.79 -20.69
CA VAL A 67 0.99 -8.09 -20.58
C VAL A 67 0.31 -8.20 -19.23
N SER A 68 -1.02 -8.30 -19.27
CA SER A 68 -1.85 -8.63 -18.11
C SER A 68 -1.41 -9.95 -17.47
N LYS A 69 -1.16 -9.95 -16.16
CA LYS A 69 -0.85 -11.18 -15.43
C LYS A 69 -2.14 -11.94 -15.11
N SER A 70 -2.02 -13.25 -14.96
CA SER A 70 -3.15 -14.10 -14.60
C SER A 70 -3.55 -13.90 -13.13
N THR A 71 -4.81 -14.21 -12.81
CA THR A 71 -5.29 -14.19 -11.43
C THR A 71 -4.47 -15.12 -10.52
N TRP A 72 -4.03 -16.26 -11.05
CA TRP A 72 -3.15 -17.19 -10.33
C TRP A 72 -1.81 -16.57 -9.95
N TYR A 73 -1.22 -15.76 -10.84
CA TYR A 73 0.00 -15.01 -10.53
C TYR A 73 -0.23 -14.03 -9.37
N LEU A 74 -1.35 -13.29 -9.37
CA LEU A 74 -1.68 -12.35 -8.28
C LEU A 74 -1.92 -13.06 -6.94
N ILE A 75 -2.53 -14.26 -6.96
CA ILE A 75 -2.68 -15.09 -5.75
C ILE A 75 -1.30 -15.49 -5.22
N LEU A 76 -0.41 -16.01 -6.06
CA LEU A 76 0.94 -16.41 -5.65
C LEU A 76 1.76 -15.22 -5.15
N LEU A 77 1.67 -14.07 -5.83
CA LEU A 77 2.32 -12.82 -5.43
C LEU A 77 1.90 -12.38 -4.02
N THR A 78 0.64 -12.56 -3.67
CA THR A 78 0.06 -12.10 -2.40
C THR A 78 0.05 -13.16 -1.30
N THR A 79 0.37 -14.41 -1.61
CA THR A 79 0.27 -15.54 -0.65
C THR A 79 1.13 -15.33 0.61
N SER A 80 2.31 -14.71 0.49
CA SER A 80 3.18 -14.40 1.63
C SER A 80 2.52 -13.52 2.70
N ILE A 81 1.61 -12.60 2.32
CA ILE A 81 0.88 -11.78 3.29
C ILE A 81 -0.08 -12.63 4.12
N GLY A 82 -0.63 -13.71 3.56
CA GLY A 82 -1.50 -14.64 4.29
C GLY A 82 -0.74 -15.37 5.40
N GLY A 83 0.47 -15.86 5.11
CA GLY A 83 1.33 -16.51 6.12
C GLY A 83 1.75 -15.56 7.24
N LEU A 84 2.07 -14.31 6.90
CA LEU A 84 2.35 -13.27 7.90
C LEU A 84 1.14 -12.98 8.81
N GLN A 85 -0.08 -13.07 8.30
CA GLN A 85 -1.29 -12.81 9.10
C GLN A 85 -1.58 -13.95 10.09
N ILE A 86 -1.10 -15.16 9.84
CA ILE A 86 -1.13 -16.24 10.84
C ILE A 86 -0.21 -15.88 12.02
N VAL A 87 0.96 -15.29 11.78
CA VAL A 87 1.87 -14.80 12.85
C VAL A 87 1.18 -13.71 13.66
N TRP A 88 0.62 -12.69 13.00
CA TRP A 88 -0.16 -11.65 13.67
C TRP A 88 -1.33 -12.21 14.49
N SER A 89 -2.02 -13.23 13.96
CA SER A 89 -3.11 -13.88 14.69
C SER A 89 -2.64 -14.55 15.98
N VAL A 90 -1.49 -15.22 15.97
CA VAL A 90 -0.88 -15.82 17.17
C VAL A 90 -0.50 -14.74 18.17
N GLU A 91 0.10 -13.65 17.71
CA GLU A 91 0.52 -12.53 18.54
C GLU A 91 -0.67 -11.82 19.21
N LEU A 92 -1.71 -11.46 18.44
CA LEU A 92 -2.90 -10.77 18.94
C LEU A 92 -3.74 -11.66 19.87
N SER A 93 -3.87 -12.96 19.55
CA SER A 93 -4.67 -13.87 20.37
C SER A 93 -3.93 -14.36 21.61
N ASN A 94 -2.66 -14.76 21.48
CA ASN A 94 -1.93 -15.48 22.53
C ASN A 94 -0.77 -14.71 23.15
N GLY A 95 -0.30 -13.60 22.54
CA GLY A 95 0.84 -12.84 23.05
C GLY A 95 0.60 -12.31 24.48
N SER A 96 -0.52 -11.62 24.71
CA SER A 96 -0.86 -11.09 26.04
C SER A 96 -1.06 -12.20 27.09
N PRO A 97 -1.89 -13.25 26.84
CA PRO A 97 -2.03 -14.37 27.77
C PRO A 97 -0.70 -15.07 28.10
N TYR A 98 0.18 -15.25 27.11
CA TYR A 98 1.49 -15.87 27.29
C TYR A 98 2.41 -15.02 28.15
N LEU A 99 2.60 -13.74 27.82
CA LEU A 99 3.47 -12.85 28.61
C LEU A 99 2.98 -12.71 30.06
N LEU A 100 1.66 -12.65 30.27
CA LEU A 100 1.10 -12.67 31.62
C LEU A 100 1.36 -14.01 32.33
N SER A 101 1.35 -15.14 31.62
CA SER A 101 1.61 -16.46 32.23
C SER A 101 3.07 -16.59 32.69
N LEU A 102 4.01 -15.85 32.10
CA LEU A 102 5.40 -15.74 32.59
C LEU A 102 5.53 -14.97 33.92
N GLY A 103 4.44 -14.45 34.48
CA GLY A 103 4.44 -13.69 35.73
C GLY A 103 4.53 -12.17 35.55
N MET A 104 4.41 -11.69 34.31
CA MET A 104 4.40 -10.25 34.01
C MET A 104 3.13 -9.56 34.54
N SER A 105 3.27 -8.33 35.05
CA SER A 105 2.10 -7.48 35.36
C SER A 105 1.49 -6.89 34.08
N LYS A 106 0.21 -6.51 34.08
CA LYS A 106 -0.42 -5.87 32.91
C LYS A 106 0.19 -4.51 32.60
N ALA A 107 0.67 -3.79 33.62
CA ALA A 107 1.38 -2.53 33.43
C ALA A 107 2.70 -2.72 32.66
N LEU A 108 3.47 -3.77 32.98
CA LEU A 108 4.68 -4.14 32.23
C LEU A 108 4.34 -4.66 30.84
N LEU A 109 3.28 -5.48 30.72
CA LEU A 109 2.75 -5.95 29.44
C LEU A 109 2.43 -4.79 28.48
N ALA A 110 1.79 -3.72 28.96
CA ALA A 110 1.56 -2.53 28.15
C ALA A 110 2.89 -1.96 27.64
N GLY A 111 3.92 -1.86 28.48
CA GLY A 111 5.26 -1.43 28.07
C GLY A 111 5.90 -2.33 27.01
N VAL A 112 5.66 -3.65 27.05
CA VAL A 112 6.12 -4.57 26.00
C VAL A 112 5.42 -4.26 24.67
N TRP A 113 4.10 -4.05 24.68
CA TRP A 113 3.33 -3.69 23.48
C TRP A 113 3.62 -2.30 22.92
N LEU A 114 4.47 -1.50 23.57
CA LEU A 114 5.01 -0.28 22.98
C LEU A 114 5.93 -0.59 21.78
N ALA A 115 6.50 -1.80 21.73
CA ALA A 115 7.40 -2.24 20.66
C ALA A 115 6.71 -2.21 19.29
N GLY A 116 5.52 -2.78 19.15
CA GLY A 116 4.77 -2.80 17.88
C GLY A 116 4.61 -1.42 17.23
N PRO A 117 4.03 -0.41 17.91
CA PRO A 117 3.89 0.94 17.37
C PRO A 117 5.21 1.63 17.03
N LEU A 118 6.22 1.50 17.90
CA LEU A 118 7.53 2.13 17.69
C LEU A 118 8.25 1.50 16.51
N THR A 119 8.32 0.17 16.46
CA THR A 119 8.95 -0.53 15.35
C THR A 119 8.17 -0.32 14.05
N GLY A 120 6.84 -0.31 14.07
CA GLY A 120 6.02 0.00 12.90
C GLY A 120 6.26 1.39 12.32
N ALA A 121 6.40 2.42 13.17
CA ALA A 121 6.67 3.78 12.74
C ALA A 121 8.09 3.97 12.17
N LEU A 122 9.08 3.24 12.69
CA LEU A 122 10.50 3.46 12.37
C LEU A 122 11.05 2.45 11.35
N VAL A 123 10.72 1.17 11.53
CA VAL A 123 11.31 0.06 10.77
C VAL A 123 10.72 -0.01 9.37
N GLN A 124 9.41 0.20 9.20
CA GLN A 124 8.79 0.09 7.87
C GLN A 124 9.38 1.10 6.85
N PRO A 125 9.51 2.41 7.15
CA PRO A 125 10.14 3.35 6.23
C PRO A 125 11.64 3.05 6.02
N TYR A 126 12.35 2.68 7.10
CA TYR A 126 13.78 2.37 7.04
C TYR A 126 14.08 1.17 6.14
N ILE A 127 13.34 0.07 6.31
CA ILE A 127 13.47 -1.13 5.48
C ILE A 127 13.00 -0.85 4.05
N GLY A 128 12.01 0.02 3.84
CA GLY A 128 11.63 0.51 2.51
C GLY A 128 12.83 1.08 1.76
N ILE A 129 13.46 2.12 2.33
CA ILE A 129 14.64 2.78 1.73
C ILE A 129 15.81 1.81 1.56
N LEU A 130 16.08 0.97 2.57
CA LEU A 130 17.19 0.01 2.51
C LEU A 130 16.97 -1.06 1.44
N SER A 131 15.72 -1.49 1.24
CA SER A 131 15.36 -2.45 0.19
C SER A 131 15.32 -1.83 -1.20
N ASP A 132 15.01 -0.53 -1.34
CA ASP A 132 15.12 0.18 -2.62
C ASP A 132 16.57 0.24 -3.13
N ARG A 133 17.52 0.40 -2.21
CA ARG A 133 18.97 0.48 -2.51
C ARG A 133 19.63 -0.88 -2.70
N CYS A 134 18.89 -1.98 -2.57
CA CYS A 134 19.45 -3.31 -2.64
C CYS A 134 19.71 -3.73 -4.10
N ARG A 135 20.97 -4.00 -4.44
CA ARG A 135 21.42 -4.38 -5.79
C ARG A 135 21.77 -5.87 -5.91
N VAL A 136 21.03 -6.71 -5.21
CA VAL A 136 21.24 -8.16 -5.20
C VAL A 136 20.66 -8.79 -6.47
N SER A 137 21.40 -9.68 -7.12
CA SER A 137 21.13 -10.18 -8.49
C SER A 137 19.79 -10.91 -8.66
N TRP A 138 19.24 -11.49 -7.59
CA TRP A 138 18.01 -12.28 -7.61
C TRP A 138 16.77 -11.50 -7.13
N GLY A 139 16.93 -10.23 -6.81
CA GLY A 139 15.85 -9.32 -6.42
C GLY A 139 16.27 -8.32 -5.35
N LYS A 140 15.63 -7.15 -5.35
CA LYS A 140 15.83 -6.08 -4.36
C LYS A 140 15.00 -6.31 -3.08
N ARG A 141 13.82 -6.94 -3.16
CA ARG A 141 12.93 -7.14 -1.98
C ARG A 141 13.14 -8.46 -1.28
N LYS A 142 13.40 -9.53 -2.04
CA LYS A 142 13.58 -10.91 -1.53
C LYS A 142 14.55 -11.04 -0.35
N PRO A 143 15.73 -10.38 -0.33
CA PRO A 143 16.65 -10.50 0.80
C PRO A 143 16.01 -10.04 2.13
N PHE A 144 15.21 -8.97 2.11
CA PHE A 144 14.53 -8.44 3.29
C PHE A 144 13.34 -9.30 3.70
N MET A 145 12.63 -9.89 2.73
CA MET A 145 11.58 -10.87 3.02
C MET A 145 12.15 -12.09 3.77
N ILE A 146 13.29 -12.62 3.32
CA ILE A 146 13.95 -13.77 3.94
C ILE A 146 14.52 -13.40 5.30
N ALA A 147 15.27 -12.31 5.40
CA ALA A 147 15.86 -11.86 6.65
C ALA A 147 14.79 -11.59 7.71
N GLY A 148 13.71 -10.90 7.34
CA GLY A 148 12.57 -10.65 8.22
C GLY A 148 11.87 -11.96 8.63
N ALA A 149 11.58 -12.86 7.67
CA ALA A 149 10.93 -14.13 7.97
C ALA A 149 11.77 -15.03 8.89
N LEU A 150 13.07 -15.16 8.64
CA LEU A 150 13.99 -15.88 9.52
C LEU A 150 14.07 -15.23 10.91
N GLY A 151 14.10 -13.89 10.96
CA GLY A 151 14.03 -13.14 12.20
C GLY A 151 12.79 -13.47 13.02
N VAL A 152 11.61 -13.49 12.38
CA VAL A 152 10.34 -13.88 13.03
C VAL A 152 10.40 -15.31 13.54
N VAL A 153 10.87 -16.27 12.73
CA VAL A 153 10.97 -17.69 13.14
C VAL A 153 11.90 -17.83 14.34
N VAL A 154 13.10 -17.26 14.29
CA VAL A 154 14.10 -17.39 15.37
C VAL A 154 13.60 -16.71 16.65
N THR A 155 13.15 -15.47 16.57
CA THR A 155 12.73 -14.70 17.76
C THR A 155 11.47 -15.27 18.40
N SER A 156 10.48 -15.69 17.61
CA SER A 156 9.27 -16.34 18.14
C SER A 156 9.57 -17.71 18.77
N MET A 157 10.48 -18.50 18.19
CA MET A 157 10.92 -19.77 18.79
C MET A 157 11.62 -19.55 20.14
N ILE A 158 12.57 -18.61 20.21
CA ILE A 158 13.24 -18.28 21.49
C ILE A 158 12.21 -17.78 22.50
N LEU A 159 11.25 -16.96 22.07
CA LEU A 159 10.16 -16.49 22.93
C LEU A 159 9.34 -17.66 23.48
N ALA A 160 8.90 -18.59 22.62
CA ALA A 160 8.06 -19.73 23.02
C ALA A 160 8.75 -20.69 23.99
N TYR A 161 10.07 -20.86 23.86
CA TYR A 161 10.91 -21.70 24.72
C TYR A 161 11.65 -20.90 25.81
N SER A 162 11.26 -19.64 26.07
CA SER A 162 11.97 -18.73 26.98
C SER A 162 12.22 -19.34 28.38
N ARG A 163 11.20 -19.97 28.99
CA ARG A 163 11.34 -20.67 30.29
C ARG A 163 12.39 -21.78 30.21
N ASP A 164 12.31 -22.64 29.20
CA ASP A 164 13.20 -23.78 29.04
C ASP A 164 14.65 -23.34 28.79
N ILE A 165 14.84 -22.27 28.00
CA ILE A 165 16.14 -21.70 27.68
C ILE A 165 16.80 -21.10 28.92
N VAL A 166 16.07 -20.27 29.69
CA VAL A 166 16.63 -19.66 30.91
C VAL A 166 16.96 -20.74 31.94
N ARG A 167 16.11 -21.77 32.05
CA ARG A 167 16.38 -22.91 32.92
C ARG A 167 17.66 -23.64 32.54
N LEU A 168 17.86 -23.90 31.25
CA LEU A 168 19.06 -24.56 30.73
C LEU A 168 20.33 -23.72 30.96
N ILE A 169 20.28 -22.42 30.62
CA ILE A 169 21.42 -21.50 30.78
C ILE A 169 21.75 -21.30 32.27
N GLY A 170 20.74 -21.26 33.13
CA GLY A 170 20.90 -21.14 34.58
C GLY A 170 21.41 -22.40 35.26
N GLY A 171 21.58 -23.51 34.56
CA GLY A 171 22.00 -24.80 35.16
C GLY A 171 21.02 -25.32 36.20
N LEU A 172 19.73 -25.00 36.06
CA LEU A 172 18.70 -25.32 37.06
C LEU A 172 18.10 -26.72 36.82
N ASP A 173 17.85 -27.43 37.93
CA ASP A 173 17.20 -28.74 37.91
C ASP A 173 15.78 -28.70 37.30
N ILE A 174 15.24 -29.88 36.96
CA ILE A 174 13.89 -30.03 36.39
C ILE A 174 12.81 -29.47 37.29
N ASP A 175 12.97 -29.64 38.60
CA ASP A 175 11.98 -29.27 39.60
C ASP A 175 12.32 -27.94 40.30
N ALA A 176 13.22 -27.14 39.72
CA ALA A 176 13.58 -25.85 40.29
C ALA A 176 12.35 -24.92 40.33
N PRO A 177 12.01 -24.32 41.50
CA PRO A 177 10.81 -23.50 41.65
C PRO A 177 10.91 -22.26 40.77
N TYR A 178 9.85 -21.97 40.00
CA TYR A 178 9.77 -20.79 39.12
C TYR A 178 9.57 -19.50 39.93
N THR A 179 10.63 -19.05 40.61
CA THR A 179 10.59 -17.89 41.50
C THR A 179 11.91 -17.09 41.43
N GLY A 180 11.89 -15.86 41.94
CA GLY A 180 13.08 -15.02 42.07
C GLY A 180 13.81 -14.77 40.74
N GLY A 181 15.10 -15.09 40.70
CA GLY A 181 15.98 -14.85 39.54
C GLY A 181 15.54 -15.58 38.27
N TYR A 182 15.04 -16.81 38.38
CA TYR A 182 14.56 -17.59 37.22
C TYR A 182 13.37 -16.90 36.52
N MET A 183 12.38 -16.46 37.31
CA MET A 183 11.23 -15.72 36.77
C MET A 183 11.65 -14.39 36.15
N THR A 184 12.46 -13.60 36.86
CA THR A 184 12.93 -12.28 36.35
C THR A 184 13.73 -12.42 35.06
N ALA A 185 14.67 -13.36 34.98
CA ALA A 185 15.47 -13.59 33.77
C ALA A 185 14.59 -14.03 32.59
N THR A 186 13.58 -14.87 32.83
CA THR A 186 12.61 -15.27 31.81
C THR A 186 11.80 -14.08 31.29
N ILE A 187 11.32 -13.22 32.19
CA ILE A 187 10.56 -12.01 31.82
C ILE A 187 11.42 -11.05 31.00
N VAL A 188 12.69 -10.85 31.38
CA VAL A 188 13.64 -10.00 30.63
C VAL A 188 13.88 -10.58 29.24
N LEU A 189 14.19 -11.87 29.13
CA LEU A 189 14.39 -12.53 27.83
C LEU A 189 13.14 -12.42 26.95
N ALA A 190 11.96 -12.71 27.50
CA ALA A 190 10.70 -12.62 26.77
C ALA A 190 10.41 -11.19 26.30
N THR A 191 10.70 -10.19 27.13
CA THR A 191 10.53 -8.77 26.76
C THR A 191 11.44 -8.39 25.59
N VAL A 192 12.73 -8.73 25.66
CA VAL A 192 13.69 -8.43 24.58
C VAL A 192 13.29 -9.16 23.29
N MET A 193 12.93 -10.45 23.39
CA MET A 193 12.51 -11.22 22.21
C MET A 193 11.20 -10.72 21.62
N MET A 194 10.27 -10.20 22.43
CA MET A 194 9.06 -9.57 21.91
C MET A 194 9.38 -8.31 21.07
N TRP A 195 10.32 -7.47 21.54
CA TRP A 195 10.79 -6.32 20.76
C TRP A 195 11.49 -6.73 19.45
N CYS A 196 12.32 -7.77 19.51
CA CYS A 196 12.96 -8.32 18.31
C CYS A 196 11.95 -8.95 17.34
N LEU A 197 10.91 -9.60 17.86
CA LEU A 197 9.82 -10.18 17.08
C LEU A 197 9.05 -9.08 16.34
N ASP A 198 8.61 -8.03 17.04
CA ASP A 198 7.93 -6.87 16.44
C ASP A 198 8.77 -6.20 15.35
N PHE A 199 10.08 -6.04 15.58
CA PHE A 199 11.02 -5.52 14.57
C PHE A 199 11.05 -6.42 13.32
N ALA A 200 11.14 -7.75 13.51
CA ALA A 200 11.20 -8.71 12.42
C ALA A 200 9.88 -8.79 11.65
N ILE A 201 8.74 -8.78 12.36
CA ILE A 201 7.38 -8.74 11.77
C ILE A 201 7.23 -7.49 10.90
N ASN A 202 7.62 -6.32 11.41
CA ASN A 202 7.54 -5.08 10.62
C ASN A 202 8.48 -5.08 9.42
N THR A 203 9.67 -5.69 9.54
CA THR A 203 10.62 -5.85 8.42
C THR A 203 10.03 -6.71 7.30
N VAL A 204 9.54 -7.91 7.62
CA VAL A 204 8.96 -8.81 6.62
C VAL A 204 7.66 -8.23 6.05
N GLN A 205 6.86 -7.52 6.85
CA GLN A 205 5.65 -6.85 6.41
C GLN A 205 5.93 -5.75 5.38
N ALA A 206 6.91 -4.89 5.65
CA ALA A 206 7.30 -3.83 4.73
C ALA A 206 7.82 -4.42 3.40
N ALA A 207 8.67 -5.44 3.48
CA ALA A 207 9.22 -6.12 2.31
C ALA A 207 8.14 -6.82 1.47
N ILE A 208 7.20 -7.55 2.09
CA ILE A 208 6.08 -8.21 1.39
C ILE A 208 5.19 -7.17 0.69
N ARG A 209 4.86 -6.06 1.35
CA ARG A 209 4.01 -5.03 0.76
C ARG A 209 4.67 -4.39 -0.47
N ALA A 210 5.94 -4.03 -0.37
CA ALA A 210 6.70 -3.50 -1.50
C ALA A 210 6.81 -4.53 -2.63
N PHE A 211 7.04 -5.80 -2.30
CA PHE A 211 7.10 -6.91 -3.25
C PHE A 211 5.78 -7.10 -4.04
N ILE A 212 4.62 -6.98 -3.39
CA ILE A 212 3.32 -7.07 -4.06
C ILE A 212 3.12 -5.91 -5.04
N VAL A 213 3.48 -4.69 -4.65
CA VAL A 213 3.32 -3.50 -5.51
C VAL A 213 4.29 -3.56 -6.69
N ASP A 214 5.55 -3.94 -6.46
CA ASP A 214 6.57 -4.05 -7.50
C ASP A 214 6.33 -5.22 -8.47
N GLY A 215 5.67 -6.29 -8.01
CA GLY A 215 5.37 -7.47 -8.83
C GLY A 215 4.10 -7.36 -9.68
N ALA A 216 3.21 -6.42 -9.38
CA ALA A 216 1.96 -6.23 -10.11
C ALA A 216 2.10 -5.15 -11.21
N PRO A 217 1.64 -5.40 -12.44
CA PRO A 217 1.51 -4.33 -13.45
C PRO A 217 0.63 -3.19 -12.93
N SER A 218 0.93 -1.95 -13.32
CA SER A 218 0.26 -0.71 -12.90
C SER A 218 -1.26 -0.81 -12.98
N HIS A 219 -1.78 -1.29 -14.12
CA HIS A 219 -3.21 -1.43 -14.37
C HIS A 219 -3.89 -2.54 -13.56
N GLN A 220 -3.11 -3.44 -12.93
CA GLN A 220 -3.60 -4.54 -12.10
C GLN A 220 -3.30 -4.36 -10.61
N GLN A 221 -2.68 -3.25 -10.19
CA GLN A 221 -2.33 -3.02 -8.79
C GLN A 221 -3.56 -3.00 -7.87
N GLU A 222 -4.69 -2.45 -8.33
CA GLU A 222 -5.95 -2.53 -7.58
C GLU A 222 -6.39 -3.98 -7.36
N SER A 223 -6.27 -4.82 -8.40
CA SER A 223 -6.57 -6.25 -8.29
C SER A 223 -5.57 -6.98 -7.38
N ALA A 224 -4.29 -6.61 -7.39
CA ALA A 224 -3.27 -7.18 -6.51
C ALA A 224 -3.56 -6.83 -5.05
N ASN A 225 -3.90 -5.57 -4.76
CA ASN A 225 -4.30 -5.10 -3.45
C ASN A 225 -5.59 -5.80 -2.96
N ALA A 226 -6.55 -6.04 -3.86
CA ALA A 226 -7.75 -6.81 -3.53
C ALA A 226 -7.42 -8.26 -3.16
N TRP A 227 -6.52 -8.94 -3.90
CA TRP A 227 -6.06 -10.28 -3.54
C TRP A 227 -5.28 -10.30 -2.23
N ALA A 228 -4.43 -9.31 -1.98
CA ALA A 228 -3.70 -9.17 -0.71
C ALA A 228 -4.66 -9.06 0.48
N SER A 229 -5.70 -8.23 0.37
CA SER A 229 -6.74 -8.10 1.40
C SER A 229 -7.48 -9.42 1.66
N ARG A 230 -7.79 -10.17 0.59
CA ARG A 230 -8.39 -11.51 0.73
C ARG A 230 -7.46 -12.50 1.44
N MET A 231 -6.18 -12.53 1.04
CA MET A 231 -5.17 -13.38 1.68
C MET A 231 -4.98 -13.02 3.16
N THR A 232 -5.06 -11.74 3.51
CA THR A 232 -5.06 -11.31 4.91
C THR A 232 -6.26 -11.84 5.69
N GLY A 233 -7.46 -11.77 5.13
CA GLY A 233 -8.65 -12.35 5.75
C GLY A 233 -8.54 -13.86 5.96
N VAL A 234 -8.08 -14.59 4.94
CA VAL A 234 -7.84 -16.04 5.03
C VAL A 234 -6.81 -16.37 6.11
N GLY A 235 -5.68 -15.66 6.13
CA GLY A 235 -4.63 -15.86 7.14
C GLY A 235 -5.14 -15.64 8.56
N ASN A 236 -5.96 -14.60 8.79
CA ASN A 236 -6.55 -14.33 10.09
C ASN A 236 -7.54 -15.42 10.54
N VAL A 237 -8.42 -15.87 9.64
CA VAL A 237 -9.35 -16.97 9.95
C VAL A 237 -8.58 -18.24 10.31
N LEU A 238 -7.60 -18.64 9.49
CA LEU A 238 -6.79 -19.83 9.76
C LEU A 238 -6.00 -19.72 11.06
N GLY A 239 -5.38 -18.58 11.33
CA GLY A 239 -4.63 -18.32 12.56
C GLY A 239 -5.49 -18.49 13.82
N TYR A 240 -6.70 -17.93 13.82
CA TYR A 240 -7.63 -18.07 14.95
C TYR A 240 -8.29 -19.46 15.03
N VAL A 241 -8.45 -20.19 13.93
CA VAL A 241 -8.84 -21.61 13.97
C VAL A 241 -7.79 -22.41 14.73
N PHE A 242 -6.51 -22.29 14.36
CA PHE A 242 -5.43 -22.99 15.08
C PHE A 242 -5.35 -22.55 16.55
N GLY A 243 -5.53 -21.26 16.82
CA GLY A 243 -5.53 -20.75 18.20
C GLY A 243 -6.69 -21.27 19.07
N TYR A 244 -7.84 -21.60 18.48
CA TYR A 244 -8.98 -22.19 19.19
C TYR A 244 -8.83 -23.69 19.46
N LEU A 245 -8.23 -24.44 18.52
CA LEU A 245 -8.06 -25.88 18.65
C LEU A 245 -7.15 -26.24 19.83
N ASP A 246 -7.35 -27.44 20.39
CA ASP A 246 -6.48 -27.98 21.44
C ASP A 246 -5.20 -28.56 20.83
N LEU A 247 -4.27 -27.69 20.45
CA LEU A 247 -3.14 -28.09 19.63
C LEU A 247 -2.22 -29.09 20.32
N PRO A 248 -1.89 -28.99 21.62
CA PRO A 248 -1.09 -30.00 22.30
C PRO A 248 -1.72 -31.39 22.27
N LYS A 249 -3.05 -31.50 22.16
CA LYS A 249 -3.74 -32.80 22.04
C LYS A 249 -3.53 -33.46 20.67
N TYR A 250 -3.53 -32.67 19.59
CA TYR A 250 -3.43 -33.19 18.22
C TYR A 250 -2.00 -33.20 17.67
N PHE A 251 -1.18 -32.24 18.09
CA PHE A 251 0.16 -31.96 17.58
C PHE A 251 1.20 -31.92 18.71
N HIS A 252 1.10 -32.87 19.64
CA HIS A 252 2.01 -32.99 20.79
C HIS A 252 3.51 -33.05 20.39
N PHE A 253 3.82 -33.51 19.18
CA PHE A 253 5.19 -33.55 18.64
C PHE A 253 5.83 -32.16 18.48
N PHE A 254 5.04 -31.11 18.21
CA PHE A 254 5.57 -29.76 18.00
C PHE A 254 5.76 -28.96 19.29
N GLY A 255 5.20 -29.43 20.41
CA GLY A 255 5.34 -28.75 21.69
C GLY A 255 4.32 -29.23 22.73
N ASN A 256 4.66 -29.00 23.99
CA ASN A 256 3.82 -29.37 25.14
C ASN A 256 2.81 -28.29 25.55
N THR A 257 2.91 -27.08 25.00
CA THR A 257 2.01 -25.96 25.31
C THR A 257 1.35 -25.42 24.05
N GLN A 258 0.16 -24.83 24.21
CA GLN A 258 -0.58 -24.20 23.10
C GLN A 258 0.28 -23.19 22.34
N PHE A 259 0.98 -22.31 23.07
CA PHE A 259 1.79 -21.25 22.48
C PHE A 259 2.97 -21.81 21.67
N LYS A 260 3.67 -22.85 22.16
CA LYS A 260 4.78 -23.50 21.42
C LYS A 260 4.30 -24.06 20.09
N VAL A 261 3.21 -24.82 20.10
CA VAL A 261 2.67 -25.43 18.88
C VAL A 261 2.18 -24.35 17.89
N LEU A 262 1.52 -23.29 18.37
CA LEU A 262 1.10 -22.16 17.53
C LEU A 262 2.27 -21.48 16.84
N VAL A 263 3.35 -21.23 17.58
CA VAL A 263 4.55 -20.59 17.05
C VAL A 263 5.23 -21.46 15.99
N VAL A 264 5.22 -22.79 16.15
CA VAL A 264 5.71 -23.74 15.13
C VAL A 264 4.84 -23.69 13.87
N ILE A 265 3.52 -23.77 14.01
CA ILE A 265 2.59 -23.68 12.88
C ILE A 265 2.74 -22.33 12.15
N ALA A 266 2.80 -21.23 12.88
CA ALA A 266 2.97 -19.90 12.31
C ALA A 266 4.33 -19.74 11.60
N SER A 267 5.40 -20.32 12.14
CA SER A 267 6.73 -20.34 11.53
C SER A 267 6.75 -21.13 10.22
N ILE A 268 6.12 -22.32 10.20
CA ILE A 268 5.99 -23.14 8.99
C ILE A 268 5.14 -22.41 7.95
N ALA A 269 4.02 -21.80 8.36
CA ALA A 269 3.14 -21.07 7.46
C ALA A 269 3.83 -19.84 6.86
N LEU A 270 4.51 -19.01 7.66
CA LEU A 270 5.28 -17.87 7.16
C LEU A 270 6.42 -18.33 6.26
N GLY A 271 7.23 -19.29 6.71
CA GLY A 271 8.38 -19.79 5.95
C GLY A 271 7.98 -20.39 4.60
N SER A 272 6.94 -21.24 4.57
CA SER A 272 6.46 -21.87 3.33
C SER A 272 5.83 -20.86 2.36
N THR A 273 5.03 -19.91 2.84
CA THR A 273 4.39 -18.91 1.97
C THR A 273 5.38 -17.88 1.42
N VAL A 274 6.36 -17.46 2.22
CA VAL A 274 7.47 -16.60 1.77
C VAL A 274 8.34 -17.35 0.76
N LEU A 275 8.73 -18.60 1.07
CA LEU A 275 9.51 -19.43 0.14
C LEU A 275 8.78 -19.63 -1.19
N LEU A 276 7.48 -19.95 -1.15
CA LEU A 276 6.66 -20.10 -2.35
C LEU A 276 6.65 -18.81 -3.19
N SER A 277 6.47 -17.65 -2.56
CA SER A 277 6.45 -16.36 -3.26
C SER A 277 7.80 -16.06 -3.92
N ILE A 278 8.90 -16.34 -3.21
CA ILE A 278 10.27 -16.08 -3.67
C ILE A 278 10.67 -16.99 -4.83
N LEU A 279 10.26 -18.26 -4.80
CA LEU A 279 10.56 -19.24 -5.84
C LEU A 279 9.71 -19.04 -7.10
N THR A 280 8.45 -18.63 -6.95
CA THR A 280 7.51 -18.50 -8.07
C THR A 280 7.61 -17.16 -8.79
N ILE A 281 7.82 -16.07 -8.07
CA ILE A 281 7.88 -14.72 -8.64
C ILE A 281 9.34 -14.35 -8.88
N LYS A 282 9.73 -14.20 -10.14
CA LYS A 282 11.06 -13.66 -10.50
C LYS A 282 11.01 -12.14 -10.46
N GLU A 283 11.87 -11.54 -9.65
CA GLU A 283 12.10 -10.09 -9.69
C GLU A 283 13.04 -9.76 -10.84
N ARG A 284 12.87 -8.57 -11.43
CA ARG A 284 13.84 -7.98 -12.35
C ARG A 284 15.17 -7.78 -11.62
N ASN A 285 16.29 -8.10 -12.28
CA ASN A 285 17.62 -7.92 -11.68
C ASN A 285 17.91 -6.42 -11.50
N PRO A 286 18.03 -5.91 -10.26
CA PRO A 286 18.20 -4.49 -9.96
C PRO A 286 19.59 -3.95 -10.34
N GLN A 287 20.53 -4.80 -10.76
CA GLN A 287 21.85 -4.40 -11.24
C GLN A 287 21.83 -3.83 -12.66
N HIS A 288 20.76 -4.10 -13.43
CA HIS A 288 20.58 -3.53 -14.76
C HIS A 288 19.87 -2.17 -14.74
N ASP A 289 19.42 -1.72 -13.56
CA ASP A 289 18.81 -0.41 -13.43
C ASP A 289 19.92 0.64 -13.25
N PRO A 290 19.84 1.79 -13.95
CA PRO A 290 20.82 2.85 -13.80
C PRO A 290 20.87 3.32 -12.33
N PRO A 291 22.05 3.70 -11.81
CA PRO A 291 22.16 4.25 -10.46
C PRO A 291 21.26 5.48 -10.34
N SER A 292 20.37 5.47 -9.35
CA SER A 292 19.39 6.54 -9.15
C SER A 292 20.09 7.76 -8.56
N LYS A 293 19.61 8.98 -8.86
CA LYS A 293 20.05 10.20 -8.14
C LYS A 293 19.83 10.09 -6.62
N ALA A 294 18.86 9.25 -6.18
CA ALA A 294 18.59 8.92 -4.78
C ALA A 294 19.65 7.99 -4.12
N ASP A 295 20.57 7.41 -4.89
CA ASP A 295 21.71 6.65 -4.37
C ASP A 295 22.80 7.59 -3.79
N ASN A 296 22.85 8.85 -4.25
CA ASN A 296 23.83 9.85 -3.83
C ASN A 296 23.33 10.81 -2.73
N GLU A 297 22.01 11.00 -2.59
CA GLU A 297 21.47 11.75 -1.45
C GLU A 297 21.36 10.84 -0.23
N SER A 298 22.10 11.19 0.82
CA SER A 298 21.90 10.60 2.14
C SER A 298 20.59 11.13 2.75
N THR A 299 19.45 10.63 2.25
CA THR A 299 18.15 10.77 2.93
C THR A 299 18.21 9.96 4.23
N GLY A 300 18.90 10.51 5.23
CA GLY A 300 19.00 9.93 6.54
C GLY A 300 17.62 9.88 7.21
N PHE A 301 17.47 9.01 8.19
CA PHE A 301 16.26 8.89 9.01
C PHE A 301 15.71 10.26 9.48
N MET A 302 16.60 11.19 9.84
CA MET A 302 16.23 12.55 10.24
C MET A 302 15.59 13.37 9.11
N ALA A 303 16.04 13.21 7.86
CA ALA A 303 15.44 13.87 6.70
C ALA A 303 14.00 13.38 6.47
N PHE A 304 13.76 12.07 6.63
CA PHE A 304 12.42 11.49 6.57
C PHE A 304 11.49 12.09 7.66
N PHE A 305 11.92 12.14 8.93
CA PHE A 305 11.09 12.74 9.99
C PHE A 305 10.85 14.24 9.79
N ARG A 306 11.85 14.97 9.30
CA ARG A 306 11.70 16.39 8.94
C ARG A 306 10.69 16.56 7.81
N GLN A 307 10.75 15.73 6.78
CA GLN A 307 9.82 15.74 5.66
C GLN A 307 8.40 15.40 6.13
N VAL A 308 8.21 14.34 6.92
CA VAL A 308 6.91 14.00 7.54
C VAL A 308 6.34 15.20 8.30
N PHE A 309 7.13 15.87 9.14
CA PHE A 309 6.66 16.99 9.94
C PHE A 309 6.32 18.23 9.10
N VAL A 310 7.11 18.54 8.07
CA VAL A 310 6.81 19.62 7.12
C VAL A 310 5.53 19.29 6.34
N SER A 311 5.39 18.05 5.89
CA SER A 311 4.23 17.58 5.16
C SER A 311 2.97 17.66 6.00
N ILE A 312 3.00 17.27 7.29
CA ILE A 312 1.89 17.43 8.25
C ILE A 312 1.31 18.86 8.23
N LYS A 313 2.17 19.87 8.15
CA LYS A 313 1.75 21.27 8.15
C LYS A 313 1.13 21.73 6.82
N ARG A 314 1.42 21.03 5.72
CA ARG A 314 0.99 21.38 4.36
C ARG A 314 -0.22 20.58 3.88
N LEU A 315 -0.85 19.75 4.74
CA LEU A 315 -1.94 18.90 4.28
C LEU A 315 -3.17 19.70 3.87
N PRO A 316 -3.82 19.26 2.78
CA PRO A 316 -5.22 19.55 2.54
C PRO A 316 -6.09 19.36 3.79
N PRO A 317 -7.05 20.27 4.05
CA PRO A 317 -7.88 20.21 5.25
C PRO A 317 -8.69 18.91 5.36
N GLN A 318 -9.12 18.31 4.25
CA GLN A 318 -9.87 17.04 4.28
C GLN A 318 -8.99 15.84 4.65
N ILE A 319 -7.80 15.72 4.05
CA ILE A 319 -6.85 14.65 4.38
C ILE A 319 -6.40 14.79 5.84
N ARG A 320 -6.19 16.03 6.32
CA ARG A 320 -5.89 16.30 7.72
C ARG A 320 -7.01 15.78 8.65
N LYS A 321 -8.28 16.02 8.34
CA LYS A 321 -9.40 15.49 9.12
C LYS A 321 -9.41 13.96 9.14
N VAL A 322 -9.13 13.29 8.02
CA VAL A 322 -9.02 11.81 7.98
C VAL A 322 -7.91 11.33 8.92
N CYS A 323 -6.75 11.97 8.92
CA CYS A 323 -5.65 11.65 9.84
C CYS A 323 -6.01 11.91 11.30
N GLU A 324 -6.71 13.01 11.62
CA GLU A 324 -7.18 13.31 12.98
C GLU A 324 -8.18 12.25 13.48
N VAL A 325 -9.10 11.80 12.62
CA VAL A 325 -10.02 10.70 12.94
C VAL A 325 -9.24 9.40 13.19
N GLN A 326 -8.28 9.06 12.32
CA GLN A 326 -7.45 7.87 12.48
C GLN A 326 -6.67 7.90 13.79
N PHE A 327 -6.14 9.06 14.17
CA PHE A 327 -5.42 9.22 15.43
C PHE A 327 -6.28 8.78 16.63
N PHE A 328 -7.48 9.34 16.77
CA PHE A 328 -8.36 9.01 17.90
C PHE A 328 -8.95 7.59 17.80
N HIS A 329 -9.24 7.10 16.59
CA HIS A 329 -9.80 5.77 16.41
C HIS A 329 -8.76 4.67 16.72
N TRP A 330 -7.51 4.83 16.29
CA TRP A 330 -6.44 3.88 16.57
C TRP A 330 -6.00 3.87 18.04
N MET A 331 -6.21 4.97 18.76
CA MET A 331 -6.11 4.99 20.22
C MET A 331 -7.13 4.03 20.88
N GLY A 332 -8.31 3.88 20.27
CA GLY A 332 -9.34 2.93 20.69
C GLY A 332 -9.10 1.48 20.25
N TRP A 333 -8.59 1.29 19.03
CA TRP A 333 -8.26 -0.04 18.51
C TRP A 333 -7.14 -0.72 19.29
N PHE A 334 -6.14 0.03 19.75
CA PHE A 334 -4.98 -0.55 20.42
C PHE A 334 -5.35 -1.44 21.62
N PRO A 335 -6.10 -0.97 22.63
CA PRO A 335 -6.52 -1.83 23.74
C PRO A 335 -7.35 -3.04 23.30
N PHE A 336 -8.19 -2.88 22.27
CA PHE A 336 -8.99 -3.99 21.76
C PHE A 336 -8.10 -5.08 21.16
N LEU A 337 -7.19 -4.70 20.24
CA LEU A 337 -6.32 -5.64 19.54
C LEU A 337 -5.44 -6.47 20.49
N PHE A 338 -4.91 -5.86 21.55
CA PHE A 338 -3.95 -6.53 22.43
C PHE A 338 -4.54 -7.12 23.71
N TYR A 339 -5.70 -6.64 24.17
CA TYR A 339 -6.25 -7.05 25.47
C TYR A 339 -7.61 -7.77 25.40
N ILE A 340 -8.28 -7.86 24.24
CA ILE A 340 -9.59 -8.50 24.16
C ILE A 340 -9.57 -9.98 24.58
N THR A 341 -8.55 -10.75 24.17
CA THR A 341 -8.43 -12.16 24.59
C THR A 341 -8.26 -12.25 26.10
N THR A 342 -7.49 -11.35 26.70
CA THR A 342 -7.29 -11.28 28.14
C THR A 342 -8.58 -10.90 28.88
N TYR A 343 -9.38 -9.99 28.33
CA TYR A 343 -10.69 -9.61 28.86
C TYR A 343 -11.66 -10.80 28.87
N ILE A 344 -11.81 -11.48 27.73
CA ILE A 344 -12.68 -12.66 27.61
C ILE A 344 -12.17 -13.79 28.51
N GLY A 345 -10.85 -13.98 28.56
CA GLY A 345 -10.23 -14.94 29.45
C GLY A 345 -10.56 -14.68 30.91
N GLN A 346 -10.49 -13.44 31.37
CA GLN A 346 -10.87 -13.07 32.75
C GLN A 346 -12.35 -13.34 33.05
N LEU A 347 -13.25 -13.02 32.12
CA LEU A 347 -14.67 -13.34 32.26
C LEU A 347 -14.90 -14.86 32.40
N TYR A 348 -14.12 -15.67 31.69
CA TYR A 348 -14.20 -17.12 31.79
C TYR A 348 -13.61 -17.64 33.10
N VAL A 349 -12.46 -17.12 33.52
CA VAL A 349 -11.70 -17.65 34.67
C VAL A 349 -12.30 -17.21 36.01
N ASN A 350 -12.80 -15.98 36.13
CA ASN A 350 -13.26 -15.41 37.40
C ASN A 350 -14.26 -16.28 38.19
N PRO A 351 -15.27 -16.93 37.57
CA PRO A 351 -16.21 -17.79 38.30
C PRO A 351 -15.60 -19.10 38.82
N TYR A 352 -14.47 -19.54 38.28
CA TYR A 352 -13.82 -20.81 38.62
C TYR A 352 -12.54 -20.63 39.47
N LEU A 353 -12.15 -19.40 39.79
CA LEU A 353 -11.02 -19.13 40.67
C LEU A 353 -11.45 -19.24 42.13
N GLU A 354 -11.20 -20.41 42.73
CA GLU A 354 -11.43 -20.68 44.16
C GLU A 354 -10.11 -20.68 44.95
N PRO A 355 -10.10 -20.28 46.23
CA PRO A 355 -8.91 -20.39 47.08
C PRO A 355 -8.46 -21.86 47.22
N GLY A 356 -7.18 -22.15 46.94
CA GLY A 356 -6.59 -23.48 47.16
C GLY A 356 -6.41 -24.35 45.91
N LEU A 357 -6.75 -23.85 44.71
CA LEU A 357 -6.40 -24.50 43.43
C LEU A 357 -4.88 -24.64 43.29
N SER A 358 -4.44 -25.79 42.75
CA SER A 358 -3.03 -25.99 42.41
C SER A 358 -2.61 -25.14 41.20
N ASP A 359 -1.32 -24.80 41.11
CA ASP A 359 -0.78 -24.01 39.98
C ASP A 359 -1.05 -24.65 38.62
N ALA A 360 -1.04 -25.99 38.56
CA ALA A 360 -1.33 -26.74 37.33
C ALA A 360 -2.81 -26.63 36.91
N GLU A 361 -3.74 -26.62 37.86
CA GLU A 361 -5.17 -26.42 37.58
C GLU A 361 -5.45 -24.99 37.11
N VAL A 362 -4.80 -24.00 37.73
CA VAL A 362 -4.87 -22.59 37.31
C VAL A 362 -4.33 -22.41 35.89
N GLU A 363 -3.19 -23.02 35.56
CA GLU A 363 -2.61 -22.94 34.21
C GLU A 363 -3.55 -23.59 33.17
N LYS A 364 -4.12 -24.76 33.48
CA LYS A 364 -5.10 -25.43 32.61
C LYS A 364 -6.36 -24.58 32.40
N LEU A 365 -6.83 -23.92 33.45
CA LEU A 365 -7.99 -23.03 33.41
C LEU A 365 -7.72 -21.83 32.48
N TRP A 366 -6.57 -21.18 32.63
CA TRP A 366 -6.14 -20.08 31.76
C TRP A 366 -5.90 -20.53 30.32
N ALA A 367 -5.37 -21.73 30.08
CA ALA A 367 -5.21 -22.26 28.73
C ALA A 367 -6.57 -22.41 28.02
N LYS A 368 -7.58 -22.91 28.73
CA LYS A 368 -8.96 -22.99 28.21
C LYS A 368 -9.56 -21.60 27.98
N ALA A 369 -9.30 -20.66 28.88
CA ALA A 369 -9.77 -19.27 28.77
C ALA A 369 -9.22 -18.57 27.52
N THR A 370 -7.92 -18.72 27.26
CA THR A 370 -7.26 -18.17 26.06
C THR A 370 -7.86 -18.74 24.78
N ARG A 371 -8.19 -20.02 24.75
CA ARG A 371 -8.86 -20.65 23.60
C ARG A 371 -10.25 -20.09 23.36
N ILE A 372 -11.02 -19.77 24.42
CA ILE A 372 -12.33 -19.13 24.30
C ILE A 372 -12.18 -17.68 23.78
N GLY A 373 -11.18 -16.95 24.25
CA GLY A 373 -10.85 -15.64 23.68
C GLY A 373 -10.47 -15.72 22.20
N THR A 374 -9.70 -16.75 21.82
CA THR A 374 -9.31 -16.97 20.43
C THR A 374 -10.49 -17.39 19.55
N PHE A 375 -11.45 -18.14 20.10
CA PHE A 375 -12.74 -18.40 19.42
C PHE A 375 -13.51 -17.11 19.13
N ALA A 376 -13.53 -16.16 20.07
CA ALA A 376 -14.15 -14.87 19.82
C ALA A 376 -13.46 -14.11 18.68
N LEU A 377 -12.12 -14.14 18.63
CA LEU A 377 -11.34 -13.57 17.54
C LEU A 377 -11.57 -14.29 16.19
N LEU A 378 -11.87 -15.59 16.21
CA LEU A 378 -12.28 -16.32 15.00
C LEU A 378 -13.61 -15.78 14.44
N ILE A 379 -14.63 -15.61 15.29
CA ILE A 379 -15.92 -15.05 14.85
C ILE A 379 -15.75 -13.60 14.37
N TYR A 380 -14.91 -12.82 15.06
CA TYR A 380 -14.49 -11.48 14.62
C TYR A 380 -13.84 -11.50 13.22
N ALA A 381 -12.90 -12.41 12.96
CA ALA A 381 -12.23 -12.51 11.68
C ALA A 381 -13.19 -12.92 10.55
N ILE A 382 -14.10 -13.86 10.80
CA ILE A 382 -15.13 -14.25 9.84
C ILE A 382 -16.06 -13.07 9.53
N THR A 383 -16.48 -12.34 10.56
CA THR A 383 -17.35 -11.17 10.41
C THR A 383 -16.65 -10.06 9.64
N ALA A 384 -15.39 -9.78 9.96
CA ALA A 384 -14.58 -8.79 9.26
C ALA A 384 -14.32 -9.17 7.79
N PHE A 385 -14.00 -10.43 7.52
CA PHE A 385 -13.79 -10.92 6.17
C PHE A 385 -15.07 -10.83 5.33
N SER A 386 -16.21 -11.25 5.90
CA SER A 386 -17.51 -11.15 5.25
C SER A 386 -17.88 -9.69 4.98
N SER A 387 -17.66 -8.81 5.95
CA SER A 387 -17.93 -7.37 5.82
C SER A 387 -17.04 -6.71 4.76
N ASN A 388 -15.77 -7.08 4.67
CA ASN A 388 -14.85 -6.58 3.63
C ASN A 388 -15.29 -6.97 2.22
N ILE A 389 -15.98 -8.10 2.06
CA ILE A 389 -16.52 -8.52 0.77
C ILE A 389 -17.86 -7.79 0.48
N ILE A 390 -18.74 -7.68 1.48
CA ILE A 390 -20.12 -7.23 1.27
C ILE A 390 -20.25 -5.70 1.24
N LEU A 391 -19.63 -5.00 2.19
CA LEU A 391 -19.84 -3.56 2.40
C LEU A 391 -19.50 -2.69 1.19
N PRO A 392 -18.42 -2.93 0.42
CA PRO A 392 -18.13 -2.12 -0.77
C PRO A 392 -19.25 -2.12 -1.81
N PHE A 393 -20.12 -3.14 -1.85
CA PHE A 393 -21.26 -3.20 -2.76
C PHE A 393 -22.49 -2.43 -2.25
N LEU A 394 -22.59 -2.21 -0.95
CA LEU A 394 -23.73 -1.51 -0.31
C LEU A 394 -23.50 0.01 -0.21
N VAL A 395 -22.24 0.42 -0.15
CA VAL A 395 -21.82 1.81 0.09
C VAL A 395 -21.73 2.58 -1.21
N VAL A 396 -22.30 3.80 -1.22
CA VAL A 396 -22.13 4.73 -2.35
C VAL A 396 -20.70 5.27 -2.35
N PRO A 397 -19.95 5.17 -3.48
CA PRO A 397 -18.58 5.69 -3.59
C PRO A 397 -18.49 7.17 -3.22
N ALA A 398 -17.36 7.57 -2.64
CA ALA A 398 -17.13 8.96 -2.24
C ALA A 398 -16.96 9.93 -3.42
N TYR A 399 -16.62 9.40 -4.60
CA TYR A 399 -16.44 10.17 -5.84
C TYR A 399 -16.86 9.33 -7.04
N GLU A 400 -17.70 9.90 -7.91
CA GLU A 400 -17.96 9.38 -9.25
C GLU A 400 -17.43 10.41 -10.26
N THR A 401 -16.50 10.01 -11.12
CA THR A 401 -16.05 10.84 -12.23
C THR A 401 -17.25 11.14 -13.13
N ARG A 402 -17.68 12.40 -13.20
CA ARG A 402 -18.69 12.80 -14.18
C ARG A 402 -18.04 12.65 -15.56
N ALA A 403 -18.61 11.80 -16.41
CA ALA A 403 -18.26 11.78 -17.83
C ALA A 403 -18.51 13.19 -18.37
N VAL A 404 -17.44 13.88 -18.75
CA VAL A 404 -17.54 15.13 -19.49
C VAL A 404 -18.08 14.75 -20.87
N PRO A 405 -19.09 15.46 -21.40
CA PRO A 405 -19.60 15.16 -22.74
C PRO A 405 -18.47 15.19 -23.76
N ASP A 406 -18.41 14.14 -24.59
CA ASP A 406 -17.31 13.70 -25.48
C ASP A 406 -16.83 14.72 -26.54
N ASP A 407 -17.25 15.99 -26.53
CA ASP A 407 -16.99 16.90 -27.64
C ASP A 407 -15.59 17.56 -27.62
N VAL A 408 -14.75 17.32 -26.59
CA VAL A 408 -13.43 17.96 -26.44
C VAL A 408 -12.29 16.98 -26.10
N ASP A 409 -12.59 15.71 -25.81
CA ASP A 409 -11.60 14.78 -25.24
C ASP A 409 -10.78 13.99 -26.28
N ASP A 410 -11.13 14.02 -27.58
CA ASP A 410 -10.36 13.30 -28.63
C ASP A 410 -8.95 13.88 -28.90
N ILE A 411 -8.59 15.04 -28.33
CA ILE A 411 -7.27 15.67 -28.54
C ILE A 411 -6.33 15.48 -27.33
N PHE A 412 -6.83 15.17 -26.12
CA PHE A 412 -6.03 15.24 -24.88
C PHE A 412 -6.29 14.11 -23.85
N THR A 413 -6.72 12.92 -24.25
CA THR A 413 -6.83 11.79 -23.30
C THR A 413 -5.46 11.22 -22.94
N GLN A 414 -4.89 11.66 -21.82
CA GLN A 414 -3.97 10.82 -21.03
C GLN A 414 -4.79 9.94 -20.06
N PRO A 415 -4.37 8.69 -19.82
CA PRO A 415 -5.06 7.80 -18.89
C PRO A 415 -5.05 8.35 -17.46
N VAL A 416 -6.11 8.04 -16.70
CA VAL A 416 -6.21 8.37 -15.27
C VAL A 416 -5.14 7.60 -14.50
N LEU A 417 -4.09 8.30 -14.06
CA LEU A 417 -3.07 7.78 -13.17
C LEU A 417 -3.59 7.73 -11.73
N THR A 418 -3.54 6.55 -11.10
CA THR A 418 -3.76 6.35 -9.67
C THR A 418 -2.46 6.53 -8.87
N PRO A 419 -2.50 6.81 -7.55
CA PRO A 419 -1.33 7.08 -6.69
C PRO A 419 -0.24 5.99 -6.64
N THR A 420 -0.43 4.85 -7.29
CA THR A 420 0.46 3.69 -7.28
C THR A 420 1.11 3.39 -8.64
N SER A 421 0.81 4.17 -9.69
CA SER A 421 1.37 3.96 -11.02
C SER A 421 2.92 4.06 -11.03
N PRO A 422 3.66 3.09 -11.60
CA PRO A 422 5.10 3.14 -11.75
C PRO A 422 5.55 4.25 -12.72
N ILE A 423 6.70 4.85 -12.40
CA ILE A 423 7.41 5.95 -13.10
C ILE A 423 7.78 5.63 -14.58
N GLY A 424 7.44 4.46 -15.12
CA GLY A 424 7.82 4.01 -16.47
C GLY A 424 6.69 3.96 -17.52
N THR A 425 5.48 4.43 -17.23
CA THR A 425 4.33 4.34 -18.17
C THR A 425 4.15 5.55 -19.09
N ARG A 426 5.12 6.49 -19.12
CA ARG A 426 5.07 7.66 -19.99
C ARG A 426 5.39 7.27 -21.44
N SER A 427 4.39 7.25 -22.31
CA SER A 427 4.62 7.28 -23.76
C SER A 427 5.11 8.68 -24.16
N SER A 428 6.34 8.77 -24.68
CA SER A 428 6.91 9.99 -25.28
C SER A 428 6.48 10.13 -26.74
N GLU A 429 5.19 9.99 -27.05
CA GLU A 429 4.70 10.11 -28.43
C GLU A 429 3.65 11.19 -28.53
N TYR A 430 4.09 12.45 -28.61
CA TYR A 430 3.43 13.51 -29.39
C TYR A 430 4.50 14.53 -29.82
N PRO A 431 4.76 14.73 -31.14
CA PRO A 431 5.66 15.77 -31.60
C PRO A 431 5.00 17.14 -31.40
N TRP A 432 5.68 18.02 -30.67
CA TRP A 432 5.29 19.41 -30.46
C TRP A 432 5.24 20.18 -31.78
N PHE A 433 4.12 20.89 -32.03
CA PHE A 433 3.98 21.78 -33.18
C PHE A 433 4.85 23.04 -32.98
N GLU A 434 5.79 23.23 -33.89
CA GLU A 434 6.61 24.44 -34.04
C GLU A 434 5.71 25.56 -34.64
N ALA A 435 5.18 26.43 -33.79
CA ALA A 435 4.36 27.56 -34.23
C ALA A 435 5.25 28.71 -34.70
N HIS A 436 5.42 28.84 -36.02
CA HIS A 436 6.01 30.02 -36.63
C HIS A 436 5.21 31.30 -36.32
N HIS A 437 5.93 32.29 -35.82
CA HIS A 437 5.51 33.65 -35.53
C HIS A 437 4.71 34.35 -36.64
N HIS A 438 3.57 34.94 -36.30
CA HIS A 438 3.13 36.20 -36.90
C HIS A 438 2.54 37.15 -35.84
N ARG A 439 3.27 38.24 -35.58
CA ARG A 439 2.84 39.39 -34.78
C ARG A 439 1.64 40.07 -35.43
N ALA A 440 0.53 40.18 -34.70
CA ALA A 440 -0.51 41.16 -35.01
C ALA A 440 -0.14 42.50 -34.35
N HIS A 441 0.36 43.45 -35.16
CA HIS A 441 0.44 44.85 -34.75
C HIS A 441 -0.93 45.51 -34.96
N SER A 442 -1.51 45.97 -33.86
CA SER A 442 -2.64 46.89 -33.81
C SER A 442 -2.22 48.31 -34.23
N GLN A 443 -2.91 48.91 -35.20
CA GLN A 443 -2.98 50.38 -35.36
C GLN A 443 -4.31 50.82 -36.03
N PRO A 444 -4.74 52.08 -35.82
CA PRO A 444 -6.15 52.45 -35.65
C PRO A 444 -6.84 52.97 -36.91
N VAL A 445 -8.18 52.91 -36.89
CA VAL A 445 -9.11 53.40 -37.91
C VAL A 445 -9.19 54.93 -37.91
N THR A 446 -9.06 55.57 -39.08
CA THR A 446 -9.75 56.83 -39.43
C THR A 446 -10.09 56.88 -40.94
N PRO A 447 -11.08 57.69 -41.37
CA PRO A 447 -11.91 57.44 -42.54
C PRO A 447 -11.57 58.34 -43.74
N ASN A 448 -11.84 57.87 -44.98
CA ASN A 448 -12.34 58.68 -46.10
C ASN A 448 -12.78 57.79 -47.28
N SER A 449 -13.99 58.06 -47.75
CA SER A 449 -14.76 57.47 -48.86
C SER A 449 -14.34 58.02 -50.25
N PRO A 450 -15.03 57.75 -51.40
CA PRO A 450 -15.93 56.65 -51.82
C PRO A 450 -15.66 56.17 -53.30
N ILE A 451 -16.63 55.39 -53.85
CA ILE A 451 -16.97 55.21 -55.30
C ILE A 451 -16.17 54.10 -56.00
N ALA A 452 -16.70 53.18 -56.81
CA ALA A 452 -18.00 52.58 -57.12
C ALA A 452 -17.72 51.52 -58.23
N THR A 453 -18.47 50.43 -58.25
CA THR A 453 -18.96 49.67 -59.43
C THR A 453 -18.06 49.52 -60.68
N ARG A 454 -17.83 48.28 -61.16
CA ARG A 454 -18.54 47.70 -62.35
C ARG A 454 -18.08 46.26 -62.64
N TYR A 455 -19.03 45.48 -63.13
CA TYR A 455 -18.96 44.10 -63.64
C TYR A 455 -18.47 44.01 -65.10
N ASP A 456 -18.21 42.76 -65.52
CA ASP A 456 -18.12 42.18 -66.90
C ASP A 456 -16.76 42.37 -67.62
N GLU A 457 -16.16 41.41 -68.33
CA GLU A 457 -16.70 40.34 -69.19
C GLU A 457 -15.59 39.32 -69.62
N PHE A 458 -16.00 38.18 -70.20
CA PHE A 458 -15.28 36.95 -70.62
C PHE A 458 -14.36 37.07 -71.90
N PRO A 459 -14.00 36.01 -72.66
CA PRO A 459 -12.89 35.05 -72.47
C PRO A 459 -12.01 34.86 -73.74
N PHE A 460 -10.78 34.33 -73.67
CA PHE A 460 -10.15 33.65 -74.84
C PHE A 460 -9.10 32.62 -74.41
N PHE A 461 -9.19 31.43 -75.01
CA PHE A 461 -8.33 30.25 -74.84
C PHE A 461 -7.05 30.37 -75.69
N ASP A 462 -5.90 29.91 -75.17
CA ASP A 462 -4.95 29.04 -75.88
C ASP A 462 -3.94 28.42 -74.89
N ASN A 463 -3.84 27.08 -74.91
CA ASN A 463 -3.00 26.24 -74.05
C ASN A 463 -1.55 26.14 -74.54
N PRO A 464 -0.57 25.99 -73.62
CA PRO A 464 0.64 25.19 -73.82
C PRO A 464 0.63 23.88 -72.98
N PRO A 465 1.53 22.90 -73.28
CA PRO A 465 1.40 21.48 -72.91
C PRO A 465 1.90 21.13 -71.48
N PRO A 466 1.68 19.89 -70.98
CA PRO A 466 1.57 19.60 -69.56
C PRO A 466 2.94 19.36 -68.91
N ARG A 467 3.13 19.93 -67.72
CA ARG A 467 4.10 19.44 -66.73
C ARG A 467 3.34 18.71 -65.64
N SER A 468 3.80 17.50 -65.33
CA SER A 468 3.20 16.53 -64.42
C SER A 468 2.95 17.11 -63.02
N GLN A 469 1.68 17.23 -62.65
CA GLN A 469 1.24 17.30 -61.26
C GLN A 469 1.39 15.92 -60.62
N SER A 470 2.13 15.85 -59.53
CA SER A 470 1.96 14.83 -58.50
C SER A 470 1.93 15.52 -57.14
N ASP A 471 0.99 16.45 -56.98
CA ASP A 471 0.54 16.90 -55.66
C ASP A 471 -0.62 15.98 -55.26
N LEU A 472 -0.31 15.00 -54.41
CA LEU A 472 -1.30 14.19 -53.72
C LEU A 472 -2.11 15.10 -52.79
N ASN A 473 -3.35 15.37 -53.22
CA ASN A 473 -4.39 16.06 -52.47
C ASN A 473 -4.66 15.40 -51.09
N ILE A 474 -4.04 15.91 -50.03
CA ILE A 474 -4.49 15.70 -48.65
C ILE A 474 -5.41 16.88 -48.29
N ASN A 475 -6.63 16.91 -48.82
CA ASN A 475 -7.68 17.81 -48.31
C ASN A 475 -9.11 17.46 -48.77
N ARG A 476 -9.41 16.18 -49.00
CA ARG A 476 -10.77 15.74 -49.38
C ARG A 476 -11.29 14.53 -48.61
N TYR A 477 -11.18 14.57 -47.29
CA TYR A 477 -11.94 13.69 -46.40
C TYR A 477 -12.44 14.40 -45.12
N ILE A 478 -12.75 15.69 -45.22
CA ILE A 478 -13.56 16.39 -44.21
C ILE A 478 -14.81 16.87 -44.92
N SER A 479 -15.84 16.02 -44.96
CA SER A 479 -17.27 16.31 -45.08
C SER A 479 -18.00 15.09 -45.62
N GLY A 480 -18.66 14.32 -44.75
CA GLY A 480 -19.59 13.26 -45.13
C GLY A 480 -19.63 12.13 -44.13
N ASP A 481 -20.84 11.86 -43.61
CA ASP A 481 -21.26 10.70 -42.82
C ASP A 481 -21.00 10.70 -41.30
N SER A 482 -21.62 11.67 -40.63
CA SER A 482 -22.15 11.48 -39.27
C SER A 482 -23.31 10.47 -39.30
N HIS A 483 -23.02 9.16 -39.29
CA HIS A 483 -23.90 8.08 -38.80
C HIS A 483 -23.17 6.72 -38.88
N LEU A 484 -22.10 6.53 -38.11
CA LEU A 484 -21.69 5.20 -37.65
C LEU A 484 -21.79 5.17 -36.13
N SER A 485 -22.91 4.67 -35.65
CA SER A 485 -23.05 4.21 -34.26
C SER A 485 -22.03 3.11 -34.00
N ASP A 486 -21.02 3.41 -33.18
CA ASP A 486 -20.08 2.42 -32.65
C ASP A 486 -20.86 1.30 -31.91
N PRO A 487 -20.84 0.04 -32.39
CA PRO A 487 -21.49 -1.08 -31.69
C PRO A 487 -20.72 -1.51 -30.42
N SER A 488 -19.56 -0.90 -30.12
CA SER A 488 -18.69 -1.30 -29.01
C SER A 488 -18.92 -0.52 -27.70
N ALA A 489 -19.75 0.52 -27.71
CA ALA A 489 -20.24 1.20 -26.50
C ALA A 489 -21.22 0.28 -25.75
N LYS A 490 -20.71 -0.84 -25.21
CA LYS A 490 -21.43 -1.71 -24.29
C LYS A 490 -21.79 -0.86 -23.08
N GLY A 491 -23.06 -0.43 -23.04
CA GLY A 491 -23.65 0.15 -21.85
C GLY A 491 -23.31 -0.69 -20.61
N PRO A 492 -23.31 -0.08 -19.40
CA PRO A 492 -22.81 -0.73 -18.19
C PRO A 492 -23.36 -2.15 -18.09
N SER A 493 -22.45 -3.13 -17.99
CA SER A 493 -22.76 -4.56 -17.98
C SER A 493 -23.95 -4.85 -17.05
N GLY A 494 -24.78 -5.85 -17.35
CA GLY A 494 -25.97 -6.16 -16.54
C GLY A 494 -25.65 -6.29 -15.03
N ILE A 495 -24.43 -6.71 -14.70
CA ILE A 495 -23.86 -6.73 -13.35
C ILE A 495 -23.71 -5.31 -12.78
N ARG A 496 -23.14 -4.35 -13.50
CA ARG A 496 -23.01 -2.96 -13.03
C ARG A 496 -24.37 -2.29 -12.78
N ARG A 497 -25.37 -2.56 -13.63
CA ARG A 497 -26.77 -2.11 -13.40
C ARG A 497 -27.45 -2.80 -12.21
N PHE A 498 -27.09 -4.04 -11.91
CA PHE A 498 -27.58 -4.75 -10.72
C PHE A 498 -26.90 -4.24 -9.45
N LEU A 499 -25.59 -3.98 -9.49
CA LEU A 499 -24.83 -3.44 -8.38
C LEU A 499 -25.30 -2.03 -7.99
N THR A 500 -25.63 -1.17 -8.94
CA THR A 500 -26.22 0.16 -8.63
C THR A 500 -27.60 0.07 -8.01
N LYS A 501 -28.36 -1.02 -8.24
CA LYS A 501 -29.63 -1.28 -7.56
C LYS A 501 -29.47 -1.82 -6.13
N ILE A 502 -28.31 -2.38 -5.78
CA ILE A 502 -28.00 -2.91 -4.44
C ILE A 502 -27.52 -1.78 -3.49
N GLN A 503 -26.96 -0.70 -4.04
CA GLN A 503 -26.51 0.44 -3.26
C GLN A 503 -27.68 1.09 -2.49
N ILE A 504 -27.49 1.32 -1.20
CA ILE A 504 -28.51 1.92 -0.34
C ILE A 504 -28.47 3.44 -0.52
N PRO A 505 -29.55 4.10 -1.01
CA PRO A 505 -29.57 5.53 -1.21
C PRO A 505 -29.30 6.27 0.12
N GLY A 506 -28.25 7.09 0.15
CA GLY A 506 -27.85 7.87 1.34
C GLY A 506 -26.88 7.18 2.30
N LEU A 507 -26.47 5.93 2.05
CA LEU A 507 -25.39 5.27 2.77
C LEU A 507 -24.04 5.60 2.11
N THR A 508 -23.58 6.82 2.33
CA THR A 508 -22.30 7.30 1.79
C THR A 508 -21.12 6.68 2.54
N LEU A 509 -19.93 6.66 1.91
CA LEU A 509 -18.71 6.12 2.52
C LEU A 509 -18.44 6.74 3.91
N ARG A 510 -18.53 8.07 4.01
CA ARG A 510 -18.33 8.81 5.26
C ARG A 510 -19.33 8.39 6.35
N ARG A 511 -20.63 8.28 6.01
CA ARG A 511 -21.67 7.89 6.96
C ARG A 511 -21.49 6.45 7.43
N THR A 512 -21.10 5.56 6.53
CA THR A 512 -20.81 4.15 6.87
C THR A 512 -19.62 4.07 7.82
N TRP A 513 -18.56 4.83 7.57
CA TRP A 513 -17.40 4.91 8.46
C TRP A 513 -17.76 5.50 9.83
N LEU A 514 -18.57 6.56 9.88
CA LEU A 514 -19.11 7.12 11.12
C LEU A 514 -19.90 6.08 11.93
N LEU A 515 -20.84 5.37 11.29
CA LEU A 515 -21.63 4.33 11.95
C LEU A 515 -20.75 3.22 12.51
N SER A 516 -19.66 2.88 11.83
CA SER A 516 -18.71 1.87 12.29
C SER A 516 -17.93 2.28 13.54
N GLN A 517 -17.59 3.56 13.67
CA GLN A 517 -16.93 4.12 14.85
C GLN A 517 -17.90 4.17 16.03
N LEU A 518 -19.16 4.58 15.77
CA LEU A 518 -20.22 4.54 16.79
C LEU A 518 -20.48 3.11 17.27
N LEU A 519 -20.56 2.15 16.34
CA LEU A 519 -20.68 0.72 16.66
C LEU A 519 -19.51 0.25 17.54
N PHE A 520 -18.27 0.61 17.18
CA PHE A 520 -17.09 0.26 17.98
C PHE A 520 -17.19 0.85 19.40
N SER A 521 -17.51 2.13 19.54
CA SER A 521 -17.68 2.79 20.84
C SER A 521 -18.78 2.12 21.68
N VAL A 522 -19.94 1.82 21.08
CA VAL A 522 -21.03 1.11 21.76
C VAL A 522 -20.58 -0.26 22.24
N CYS A 523 -19.86 -1.02 21.42
CA CYS A 523 -19.26 -2.29 21.83
C CYS A 523 -18.32 -2.10 23.02
N MET A 524 -17.41 -1.12 22.99
CA MET A 524 -16.48 -0.88 24.10
C MET A 524 -17.20 -0.49 25.40
N PHE A 525 -18.26 0.33 25.33
CA PHE A 525 -19.06 0.68 26.51
C PHE A 525 -19.97 -0.46 26.99
N SER A 526 -20.38 -1.37 26.11
CA SER A 526 -21.18 -2.55 26.50
C SER A 526 -20.46 -3.44 27.52
N THR A 527 -19.13 -3.35 27.61
CA THR A 527 -18.31 -4.03 28.63
C THR A 527 -18.69 -3.68 30.06
N PHE A 528 -19.48 -2.62 30.33
CA PHE A 528 -20.10 -2.37 31.65
C PHE A 528 -21.09 -3.46 32.05
N PHE A 529 -21.80 -4.04 31.08
CA PHE A 529 -22.91 -4.96 31.30
C PHE A 529 -22.54 -6.41 30.98
N ILE A 530 -21.41 -6.63 30.31
CA ILE A 530 -20.92 -7.95 29.94
C ILE A 530 -20.24 -8.62 31.14
N SER A 531 -20.87 -9.70 31.62
CA SER A 531 -20.36 -10.56 32.69
C SER A 531 -20.03 -11.98 32.23
N THR A 532 -20.36 -12.34 30.99
CA THR A 532 -20.18 -13.70 30.46
C THR A 532 -19.27 -13.72 29.22
N PRO A 533 -18.48 -14.79 29.01
CA PRO A 533 -17.66 -14.95 27.82
C PRO A 533 -18.48 -14.93 26.53
N LEU A 534 -19.69 -15.53 26.53
CA LEU A 534 -20.57 -15.56 25.36
C LEU A 534 -20.99 -14.15 24.92
N ALA A 535 -21.42 -13.30 25.86
CA ALA A 535 -21.78 -11.93 25.54
C ALA A 535 -20.58 -11.13 25.01
N ALA A 536 -19.38 -11.37 25.57
CA ALA A 536 -18.14 -10.77 25.06
C ALA A 536 -17.78 -11.26 23.65
N THR A 537 -18.02 -12.54 23.33
CA THR A 537 -17.86 -13.08 21.98
C THR A 537 -18.80 -12.41 20.97
N ILE A 538 -20.07 -12.21 21.33
CA ILE A 538 -21.05 -11.52 20.47
C ILE A 538 -20.62 -10.07 20.22
N MET A 539 -20.20 -9.35 21.26
CA MET A 539 -19.65 -7.99 21.13
C MET A 539 -18.44 -7.98 20.19
N THR A 540 -17.53 -8.94 20.35
CA THR A 540 -16.30 -9.07 19.55
C THR A 540 -16.62 -9.35 18.07
N ALA A 541 -17.66 -10.14 17.79
CA ALA A 541 -18.16 -10.36 16.44
C ALA A 541 -18.60 -9.06 15.76
N PHE A 542 -19.41 -8.23 16.45
CA PHE A 542 -19.85 -6.94 15.92
C PHE A 542 -18.70 -5.97 15.63
N VAL A 543 -17.66 -5.97 16.47
CA VAL A 543 -16.45 -5.18 16.23
C VAL A 543 -15.75 -5.57 14.92
N GLY A 544 -15.95 -6.80 14.42
CA GLY A 544 -15.45 -7.24 13.11
C GLY A 544 -15.97 -6.39 11.95
N VAL A 545 -17.20 -5.88 12.02
CA VAL A 545 -17.75 -4.96 11.02
C VAL A 545 -17.00 -3.63 11.05
N SER A 546 -16.70 -3.11 12.24
CA SER A 546 -15.91 -1.88 12.41
C SER A 546 -14.47 -2.04 11.93
N TRP A 547 -13.87 -3.22 12.12
CA TRP A 547 -12.52 -3.50 11.61
C TRP A 547 -12.47 -3.42 10.09
N SER A 548 -13.45 -4.02 9.42
CA SER A 548 -13.56 -3.97 7.95
C SER A 548 -13.50 -2.52 7.44
N LEU A 549 -14.36 -1.63 7.95
CA LEU A 549 -14.40 -0.24 7.49
C LEU A 549 -13.14 0.54 7.84
N THR A 550 -12.50 0.24 8.97
CA THR A 550 -11.24 0.87 9.38
C THR A 550 -10.10 0.57 8.40
N LEU A 551 -10.13 -0.60 7.74
CA LEU A 551 -9.07 -1.03 6.82
C LEU A 551 -9.12 -0.35 5.45
N TRP A 552 -10.28 0.11 4.97
CA TRP A 552 -10.39 0.62 3.59
C TRP A 552 -11.08 1.98 3.45
N ALA A 553 -12.02 2.35 4.33
CA ALA A 553 -12.74 3.63 4.19
C ALA A 553 -11.82 4.87 4.25
N PRO A 554 -10.83 4.94 5.16
CA PRO A 554 -9.90 6.08 5.23
C PRO A 554 -9.04 6.21 3.97
N PHE A 555 -8.54 5.10 3.44
CA PHE A 555 -7.78 5.09 2.19
C PHE A 555 -8.63 5.50 1.00
N ALA A 556 -9.88 5.02 0.92
CA ALA A 556 -10.81 5.41 -0.13
C ALA A 556 -11.17 6.91 -0.06
N LEU A 557 -11.32 7.49 1.13
CA LEU A 557 -11.53 8.93 1.31
C LEU A 557 -10.31 9.75 0.89
N ILE A 558 -9.10 9.33 1.28
CA ILE A 558 -7.85 10.00 0.87
C ILE A 558 -7.67 9.91 -0.64
N SER A 559 -7.89 8.74 -1.23
CA SER A 559 -7.79 8.53 -2.67
C SER A 559 -8.79 9.40 -3.45
N ALA A 560 -10.04 9.48 -2.98
CA ALA A 560 -11.06 10.33 -3.60
C ALA A 560 -10.68 11.81 -3.57
N GLU A 561 -10.12 12.28 -2.45
CA GLU A 561 -9.66 13.67 -2.30
C GLU A 561 -8.46 13.98 -3.21
N ILE A 562 -7.51 13.04 -3.34
CA ILE A 562 -6.39 13.17 -4.28
C ILE A 562 -6.91 13.25 -5.71
N SER A 563 -7.75 12.29 -6.14
CA SER A 563 -8.31 12.27 -7.49
C SER A 563 -9.11 13.53 -7.84
N LYS A 564 -9.89 14.07 -6.88
CA LYS A 564 -10.64 15.31 -7.07
C LYS A 564 -9.71 16.52 -7.29
N ARG A 565 -8.63 16.62 -6.50
CA ARG A 565 -7.63 17.68 -6.64
C ARG A 565 -6.90 17.60 -7.99
N ASP A 566 -6.55 16.39 -8.41
CA ASP A 566 -5.92 16.15 -9.70
C ASP A 566 -6.84 16.55 -10.86
N GLU A 567 -8.13 16.22 -10.78
CA GLU A 567 -9.10 16.60 -11.82
C GLU A 567 -9.25 18.12 -11.92
N MET A 568 -9.41 18.82 -10.79
CA MET A 568 -9.49 20.28 -10.78
C MET A 568 -8.22 20.94 -11.31
N ARG A 569 -7.05 20.39 -10.96
CA ARG A 569 -5.78 20.86 -11.49
C ARG A 569 -5.71 20.71 -13.01
N ARG A 570 -6.11 19.55 -13.55
CA ARG A 570 -6.18 19.33 -15.00
C ARG A 570 -7.16 20.28 -15.67
N LYS A 571 -8.28 20.62 -15.03
CA LYS A 571 -9.21 21.65 -15.53
C LYS A 571 -8.55 23.04 -15.56
N ARG A 572 -7.87 23.45 -14.49
CA ARG A 572 -7.13 24.74 -14.45
C ARG A 572 -6.00 24.78 -15.48
N TYR A 573 -5.28 23.67 -15.66
CA TYR A 573 -4.22 23.55 -16.67
C TYR A 573 -4.80 23.68 -18.09
N ARG A 574 -5.86 22.93 -18.40
CA ARG A 574 -6.60 23.06 -19.67
C ARG A 574 -7.09 24.50 -19.90
N GLN A 575 -7.63 25.14 -18.87
CA GLN A 575 -8.08 26.53 -18.95
C GLN A 575 -6.94 27.51 -19.21
N ARG A 576 -5.75 27.27 -18.65
CA ARG A 576 -4.56 28.10 -18.91
C ARG A 576 -4.00 27.92 -20.32
N LEU A 577 -3.99 26.68 -20.83
CA LEU A 577 -3.64 26.39 -22.22
C LEU A 577 -4.60 27.10 -23.19
N MET A 578 -5.91 27.03 -22.91
CA MET A 578 -6.92 27.76 -23.68
C MET A 578 -6.75 29.28 -23.63
N ASN A 579 -6.14 29.80 -22.56
CA ASN A 579 -5.85 31.23 -22.40
C ASN A 579 -4.49 31.67 -23.01
N GLY A 580 -3.73 30.77 -23.62
CA GLY A 580 -2.45 31.09 -24.30
C GLY A 580 -1.27 31.39 -23.37
N ASP A 581 -1.24 30.77 -22.18
CA ASP A 581 -0.20 30.99 -21.18
C ASP A 581 0.92 29.93 -21.34
N ASP A 582 1.94 30.22 -22.16
CA ASP A 582 2.96 29.27 -22.63
C ASP A 582 4.02 28.86 -21.58
N ASN A 583 3.94 29.40 -20.35
CA ASN A 583 5.00 29.29 -19.36
C ASN A 583 4.79 28.10 -18.39
N ILE A 584 4.75 26.87 -18.92
CA ILE A 584 4.52 25.68 -18.09
C ILE A 584 5.64 24.65 -18.26
N THR A 585 6.50 24.55 -17.25
CA THR A 585 7.54 23.52 -17.15
C THR A 585 6.99 22.19 -16.64
N ASP A 586 7.44 21.09 -17.26
CA ASP A 586 7.18 19.68 -16.93
C ASP A 586 7.54 19.33 -15.45
N SER A 587 8.39 20.15 -14.83
CA SER A 587 8.86 20.01 -13.44
C SER A 587 7.76 19.99 -12.37
N LYS A 588 6.57 20.53 -12.66
CA LYS A 588 5.45 20.56 -11.70
C LYS A 588 4.67 19.24 -11.63
N MET A 589 4.82 18.33 -12.59
CA MET A 589 4.19 17.00 -12.50
C MET A 589 4.98 16.06 -11.58
N ASP A 590 6.32 16.13 -11.64
CA ASP A 590 7.19 15.27 -10.83
C ASP A 590 7.17 15.64 -9.32
N GLU A 591 6.98 16.92 -8.97
CA GLU A 591 6.82 17.36 -7.56
C GLU A 591 5.54 16.80 -6.88
N GLU A 592 4.54 16.34 -7.63
CA GLU A 592 3.24 15.92 -7.10
C GLU A 592 3.09 14.41 -6.91
N GLU A 593 3.79 13.57 -7.68
CA GLU A 593 3.90 12.13 -7.38
C GLU A 593 4.56 11.90 -6.01
N ASP A 594 5.57 12.72 -5.69
CA ASP A 594 6.19 12.77 -4.36
C ASP A 594 5.16 13.11 -3.27
N GLN A 595 4.15 13.93 -3.57
CA GLN A 595 3.15 14.38 -2.61
C GLN A 595 2.16 13.27 -2.22
N ALA A 596 1.78 12.38 -3.15
CA ALA A 596 0.88 11.25 -2.87
C ALA A 596 1.55 10.19 -1.98
N GLY A 597 2.81 9.84 -2.27
CA GLY A 597 3.62 8.96 -1.43
C GLY A 597 3.81 9.52 -0.01
N ILE A 598 4.03 10.83 0.09
CA ILE A 598 4.11 11.56 1.37
C ILE A 598 2.77 11.51 2.13
N ILE A 599 1.63 11.70 1.46
CA ILE A 599 0.30 11.62 2.07
C ILE A 599 0.05 10.23 2.65
N LEU A 600 0.39 9.18 1.89
CA LEU A 600 0.24 7.80 2.33
C LEU A 600 1.18 7.45 3.50
N GLY A 601 2.42 7.95 3.45
CA GLY A 601 3.38 7.84 4.56
C GLY A 601 2.88 8.53 5.83
N LEU A 602 2.23 9.69 5.70
CA LEU A 602 1.65 10.39 6.84
C LEU A 602 0.45 9.66 7.45
N HIS A 603 -0.41 9.07 6.62
CA HIS A 603 -1.51 8.26 7.12
C HIS A 603 -1.00 7.14 8.06
N ASN A 604 0.11 6.49 7.71
CA ASN A 604 0.73 5.49 8.59
C ASN A 604 1.21 6.08 9.92
N VAL A 605 1.76 7.29 9.92
CA VAL A 605 2.15 7.99 11.16
C VAL A 605 0.92 8.31 12.02
N ALA A 606 -0.19 8.73 11.41
CA ALA A 606 -1.46 8.97 12.09
C ALA A 606 -2.06 7.70 12.72
N ILE A 607 -1.71 6.51 12.19
CA ILE A 607 -2.09 5.21 12.76
C ILE A 607 -1.16 4.79 13.91
N SER A 608 0.15 4.98 13.77
CA SER A 608 1.15 4.46 14.72
C SER A 608 1.33 5.35 15.95
N ALA A 609 1.36 6.68 15.79
CA ALA A 609 1.53 7.63 16.89
C ALA A 609 0.50 7.49 18.04
N PRO A 610 -0.83 7.35 17.80
CA PRO A 610 -1.80 7.25 18.88
C PRO A 610 -1.67 5.97 19.70
N GLN A 611 -1.08 4.91 19.15
CA GLN A 611 -0.89 3.65 19.86
C GLN A 611 0.11 3.82 21.01
N ILE A 612 1.15 4.66 20.85
CA ILE A 612 2.07 5.02 21.94
C ILE A 612 1.30 5.66 23.11
N VAL A 613 0.40 6.59 22.80
CA VAL A 613 -0.46 7.25 23.79
C VAL A 613 -1.39 6.23 24.46
N ALA A 614 -2.03 5.36 23.68
CA ALA A 614 -2.89 4.30 24.18
C ALA A 614 -2.14 3.33 25.10
N THR A 615 -0.89 3.01 24.80
CA THR A 615 -0.02 2.18 25.64
C THR A 615 0.24 2.83 27.00
N LEU A 616 0.59 4.12 27.02
CA LEU A 616 0.85 4.85 28.26
C LEU A 616 -0.42 4.95 29.13
N ILE A 617 -1.56 5.24 28.50
CA ILE A 617 -2.87 5.25 29.17
C ILE A 617 -3.18 3.86 29.75
N SER A 618 -3.00 2.79 28.96
CA SER A 618 -3.23 1.42 29.40
C SER A 618 -2.35 1.05 30.59
N SER A 619 -1.06 1.40 30.54
CA SER A 619 -0.12 1.15 31.65
C SER A 619 -0.54 1.89 32.92
N ALA A 620 -0.98 3.15 32.81
CA ALA A 620 -1.49 3.92 33.94
C ALA A 620 -2.75 3.28 34.56
N ILE A 621 -3.72 2.86 33.73
CA ILE A 621 -4.93 2.17 34.18
C ILE A 621 -4.58 0.87 34.89
N PHE A 622 -3.68 0.06 34.32
CA PHE A 622 -3.24 -1.18 34.95
C PHE A 622 -2.54 -0.91 36.27
N LYS A 623 -1.68 0.11 36.36
CA LYS A 623 -1.03 0.46 37.64
C LYS A 623 -2.05 0.85 38.73
N LEU A 624 -3.18 1.45 38.35
CA LEU A 624 -4.20 1.93 39.30
C LEU A 624 -5.24 0.86 39.67
N LEU A 625 -5.65 0.01 38.71
CA LEU A 625 -6.82 -0.87 38.85
C LEU A 625 -6.51 -2.36 38.81
N GLN A 626 -5.31 -2.76 38.38
CA GLN A 626 -4.95 -4.17 38.27
C GLN A 626 -4.92 -4.84 39.66
N LYS A 627 -5.53 -6.01 39.77
CA LYS A 627 -5.39 -6.88 40.94
C LYS A 627 -4.23 -7.87 40.73
N PRO A 628 -3.67 -8.44 41.82
CA PRO A 628 -2.72 -9.55 41.68
C PRO A 628 -3.29 -10.67 40.80
N ARG A 629 -2.42 -11.35 40.06
CA ARG A 629 -2.82 -12.46 39.17
C ARG A 629 -3.57 -13.52 39.99
N ASN A 630 -4.58 -14.13 39.38
CA ASN A 630 -5.46 -15.15 40.00
C ASN A 630 -6.36 -14.64 41.14
N VAL A 631 -6.46 -13.31 41.35
CA VAL A 631 -7.46 -12.72 42.24
C VAL A 631 -8.72 -12.35 41.44
N PRO A 632 -9.91 -12.85 41.81
CA PRO A 632 -11.15 -12.54 41.10
C PRO A 632 -11.51 -11.05 41.09
N GLY A 633 -12.26 -10.65 40.06
CA GLY A 633 -12.84 -9.31 39.95
C GLY A 633 -11.85 -8.22 39.56
N ASP A 634 -10.82 -8.55 38.79
CA ASP A 634 -10.00 -7.56 38.12
C ASP A 634 -10.78 -6.92 36.95
N VAL A 635 -11.03 -5.61 37.06
CA VAL A 635 -11.81 -4.84 36.07
C VAL A 635 -10.95 -3.96 35.17
N SER A 636 -9.62 -4.02 35.32
CA SER A 636 -8.69 -3.09 34.69
C SER A 636 -8.77 -3.12 33.17
N VAL A 637 -8.85 -4.31 32.56
CA VAL A 637 -8.93 -4.46 31.10
C VAL A 637 -10.22 -3.86 30.56
N GLY A 638 -11.35 -4.08 31.24
CA GLY A 638 -12.64 -3.49 30.85
C GLY A 638 -12.60 -1.96 30.85
N TRP A 639 -11.96 -1.34 31.84
CA TRP A 639 -11.76 0.11 31.86
C TRP A 639 -10.86 0.61 30.73
N THR A 640 -9.79 -0.12 30.41
CA THR A 640 -8.93 0.21 29.27
C THR A 640 -9.70 0.20 27.95
N LEU A 641 -10.56 -0.81 27.72
CA LEU A 641 -11.41 -0.87 26.53
C LEU A 641 -12.38 0.32 26.45
N ARG A 642 -13.02 0.69 27.56
CA ARG A 642 -13.98 1.82 27.62
C ARG A 642 -13.34 3.16 27.33
N ILE A 643 -12.14 3.41 27.85
CA ILE A 643 -11.39 4.64 27.56
C ILE A 643 -11.02 4.70 26.07
N GLY A 644 -10.67 3.55 25.46
CA GLY A 644 -10.53 3.45 24.00
C GLY A 644 -11.84 3.74 23.24
N GLY A 645 -12.99 3.30 23.76
CA GLY A 645 -14.31 3.64 23.25
C GLY A 645 -14.62 5.14 23.29
N ALA A 646 -14.20 5.83 24.35
CA ALA A 646 -14.33 7.28 24.48
C ALA A 646 -13.45 8.04 23.47
N ALA A 647 -12.20 7.60 23.25
CA ALA A 647 -11.36 8.14 22.19
C ALA A 647 -12.01 7.96 20.81
N THR A 648 -12.63 6.81 20.56
CA THR A 648 -13.34 6.56 19.29
C THR A 648 -14.57 7.45 19.11
N LEU A 649 -15.24 7.90 20.18
CA LEU A 649 -16.32 8.89 20.07
C LEU A 649 -15.80 10.27 19.60
N VAL A 650 -14.57 10.64 19.97
CA VAL A 650 -13.92 11.84 19.44
C VAL A 650 -13.69 11.68 17.93
N ALA A 651 -13.23 10.51 17.50
CA ALA A 651 -13.08 10.18 16.08
C ALA A 651 -14.42 10.31 15.33
N ALA A 652 -15.49 9.73 15.87
CA ALA A 652 -16.85 9.82 15.34
C ALA A 652 -17.35 11.26 15.24
N PHE A 653 -17.12 12.08 16.25
CA PHE A 653 -17.48 13.49 16.22
C PHE A 653 -16.76 14.26 15.10
N ILE A 654 -15.47 13.97 14.87
CA ILE A 654 -14.71 14.59 13.77
C ILE A 654 -15.25 14.10 12.42
N THR A 655 -15.50 12.80 12.23
CA THR A 655 -16.09 12.25 11.00
C THR A 655 -17.48 12.83 10.70
N TRP A 656 -18.29 13.05 11.74
CA TRP A 656 -19.59 13.68 11.60
C TRP A 656 -19.49 15.12 11.05
N ARG A 657 -18.44 15.87 11.43
CA ARG A 657 -18.14 17.23 10.96
C ARG A 657 -17.41 17.31 9.61
N MET A 658 -17.06 16.19 9.00
CA MET A 658 -16.49 16.19 7.64
C MET A 658 -17.60 16.47 6.61
N LYS A 659 -17.30 17.32 5.63
CA LYS A 659 -18.16 17.56 4.45
C LYS A 659 -18.11 16.33 3.55
N GLU A 660 -19.18 16.05 2.80
CA GLU A 660 -19.12 15.04 1.75
C GLU A 660 -18.38 15.64 0.54
N PRO A 661 -17.56 14.86 -0.19
CA PRO A 661 -16.78 15.40 -1.31
C PRO A 661 -17.64 16.03 -2.41
N ALA A 662 -18.90 15.59 -2.54
CA ALA A 662 -19.89 16.12 -3.46
C ALA A 662 -20.46 17.49 -3.07
N ASP A 663 -20.34 17.90 -1.80
CA ASP A 663 -20.94 19.12 -1.24
C ASP A 663 -19.96 20.32 -1.19
N GLU A 664 -18.71 20.14 -1.63
CA GLU A 664 -17.71 21.22 -1.62
C GLU A 664 -17.74 22.02 -2.92
N THR A 665 -17.79 23.34 -2.80
CA THR A 665 -17.71 24.30 -3.92
C THR A 665 -16.26 24.54 -4.35
N GLU A 666 -16.04 25.02 -5.57
CA GLU A 666 -14.68 25.36 -6.06
C GLU A 666 -13.94 26.36 -5.15
N ASP A 667 -14.67 27.22 -4.42
CA ASP A 667 -14.12 28.19 -3.48
C ASP A 667 -13.52 27.59 -2.19
N ASP A 668 -13.86 26.33 -1.84
CA ASP A 668 -13.36 25.65 -0.64
C ASP A 668 -11.96 25.00 -0.84
N LEU A 669 -11.38 25.05 -2.06
CA LEU A 669 -10.28 24.19 -2.53
C LEU A 669 -9.13 24.95 -3.24
#